data_AF-A0A1M5RKI0-F1
#
_entry.id   AF-A0A1M5RKI0-F1
#
_cell.length_a   1.000
_cell.length_b   1.000
_cell.length_c   1.000
_cell.angle_alpha   90.00
_cell.angle_beta   90.00
_cell.angle_gamma   90.00
#
_symmetry.space_group_name_H-M   'P 1'
#
loop_
_entity.id
_entity.type
_entity.pdbx_description
1 polymer ?
#
loop_
_entity_poly.entity_id
_entity_poly.type
_entity_poly.pdbx_seq_one_letter_code
_entity_poly.pdbx_strand_id
1 'polypeptide(L)'
;MGCTCETCKRSVLIEDFDMDIEAKEELVIALAGNPNVGKSTVFNALTGLKQHTGNWPGKTVSNARGVYKHKDKKFILVDLPGTYSLLANSVEEQVARDFICFGKPDTTIVVADATCLERNLNIVLQVMELTDNVVLCVNLLDEAKRKGIDVDIKKLEEELGIPVVGTCARKGEGLEKLMDKVYNVALKIETFTSKKITYSLNIENEIEKIVFKLKDILDDKIDLRWVALRIIEGDKTIIDSIYRYMYKEKDVDYKLEQLSKLINEVNVENSYKFRDDMVSNIYNQAEQIVKNVVKKNNDDKIDWDKKLDDILTSKITGYPIMFILLGLVFWVTVSGANIPSAIIADFLFRIEGKITELFINLNAPKWLHGILVLGMYRTLAWVISVMLPPMAIFFPCFTLLEDLGYLPRVAFNLDRLFKKAGTHGKQSLTMSMGFGCNAAGIVACRIIESPRERLIAMITNNFVPCNGRFPTLIAIASIFVGSAFASKNSTLVAAFFVSILVLFGIVITLIVSWVLSKTILKGVPSSFTLELPPYRKPQIGRIIYTSIIDRTIFVLGRAIVVAAPAGFITWIFANVIIADKSILAHMASFLQPFGNSIGLDGFILVAFILGFPANEIVIPILIMSYMSEGAMLELDSLSAMKDLFIANGWTFLTALNVMLFSLLHFPCGTTLWTIKKESGSVKWTVFAALMPTLVAISVCFITTQISKLILAFH
;
A
#
# COMPACT_ATOMS: atom_id res chain seq x y z
N MET A 1 -46.97 2.46 26.25
CA MET A 1 -46.17 3.58 26.80
C MET A 1 -45.14 3.94 25.74
N GLY A 2 -45.29 5.10 25.10
CA GLY A 2 -44.52 5.47 23.92
C GLY A 2 -43.10 5.91 24.27
N CYS A 3 -42.10 5.24 23.67
CA CYS A 3 -40.72 5.73 23.66
C CYS A 3 -40.68 7.05 22.87
N THR A 4 -40.28 8.14 23.52
CA THR A 4 -40.03 9.43 22.87
C THR A 4 -38.90 9.31 21.84
N CYS A 5 -38.94 10.13 20.78
CA CYS A 5 -37.98 10.12 19.67
C CYS A 5 -36.50 10.19 20.13
N GLU A 6 -36.22 10.91 21.23
CA GLU A 6 -34.88 11.01 21.83
C GLU A 6 -34.38 9.69 22.42
N THR A 7 -35.27 8.88 22.99
CA THR A 7 -34.91 7.59 23.60
C THR A 7 -34.53 6.56 22.53
N CYS A 8 -35.20 6.60 21.37
CA CYS A 8 -34.92 5.73 20.22
C CYS A 8 -33.67 6.14 19.45
N LYS A 9 -33.38 7.46 19.32
CA LYS A 9 -32.12 7.95 18.75
C LYS A 9 -30.91 7.44 19.52
N ARG A 10 -31.02 7.44 20.85
CA ARG A 10 -29.90 7.09 21.74
C ARG A 10 -29.66 5.59 21.83
N SER A 11 -30.71 4.77 21.78
CA SER A 11 -30.56 3.31 21.73
C SER A 11 -29.80 2.86 20.48
N VAL A 12 -30.06 3.46 19.31
CA VAL A 12 -29.33 3.14 18.08
C VAL A 12 -27.85 3.53 18.18
N LEU A 13 -27.54 4.70 18.74
CA LEU A 13 -26.15 5.14 18.94
C LEU A 13 -25.38 4.22 19.91
N ILE A 14 -26.01 3.80 21.00
CA ILE A 14 -25.38 2.96 22.02
C ILE A 14 -25.29 1.49 21.56
N GLU A 15 -26.39 0.89 21.08
CA GLU A 15 -26.46 -0.54 20.79
C GLU A 15 -25.88 -0.91 19.41
N ASP A 16 -26.18 -0.11 18.37
CA ASP A 16 -25.86 -0.48 16.99
C ASP A 16 -24.61 0.24 16.47
N PHE A 17 -24.27 1.39 17.04
CA PHE A 17 -23.04 2.12 16.75
C PHE A 17 -22.01 2.11 17.90
N ASP A 18 -22.25 1.34 18.96
CA ASP A 18 -21.32 1.09 20.08
C ASP A 18 -20.81 2.38 20.75
N MET A 19 -21.68 3.36 21.01
CA MET A 19 -21.28 4.64 21.63
C MET A 19 -21.52 4.65 23.14
N ASP A 20 -20.45 4.82 23.93
CA ASP A 20 -20.55 5.13 25.37
C ASP A 20 -20.96 6.60 25.57
N ILE A 21 -22.26 6.83 25.78
CA ILE A 21 -22.80 8.16 26.09
C ILE A 21 -23.17 8.18 27.58
N GLU A 22 -22.29 8.74 28.42
CA GLU A 22 -22.36 8.63 29.89
C GLU A 22 -23.38 9.61 30.52
N ALA A 23 -23.63 10.77 29.90
CA ALA A 23 -24.48 11.83 30.47
C ALA A 23 -25.54 12.35 29.51
N LYS A 24 -26.73 12.72 30.01
CA LYS A 24 -27.86 13.27 29.23
C LYS A 24 -27.55 14.54 28.41
N GLU A 25 -26.40 15.16 28.62
CA GLU A 25 -26.01 16.44 28.03
C GLU A 25 -24.92 16.36 26.96
N GLU A 26 -24.39 15.16 26.67
CA GLU A 26 -23.34 14.97 25.65
C GLU A 26 -23.93 15.04 24.24
N LEU A 27 -23.38 15.94 23.42
CA LEU A 27 -23.80 16.15 22.03
C LEU A 27 -22.90 15.34 21.08
N VAL A 28 -23.51 14.64 20.14
CA VAL A 28 -22.82 13.80 19.16
C VAL A 28 -22.66 14.55 17.85
N ILE A 29 -21.40 14.73 17.42
CA ILE A 29 -21.03 15.40 16.18
C ILE A 29 -20.41 14.39 15.23
N ALA A 30 -20.91 14.34 14.00
CA ALA A 30 -20.32 13.54 12.93
C ALA A 30 -19.34 14.39 12.11
N LEU A 31 -18.18 13.83 11.78
CA LEU A 31 -17.21 14.45 10.88
C LEU A 31 -17.18 13.68 9.55
N ALA A 32 -17.75 14.28 8.51
CA ALA A 32 -17.83 13.72 7.15
C ALA A 32 -16.92 14.50 6.18
N GLY A 33 -16.65 13.92 5.01
CA GLY A 33 -15.92 14.58 3.93
C GLY A 33 -15.15 13.60 3.05
N ASN A 34 -14.67 14.09 1.91
CA ASN A 34 -13.88 13.28 0.99
C ASN A 34 -12.57 12.82 1.64
N PRO A 35 -11.95 11.73 1.15
CA PRO A 35 -10.56 11.43 1.47
C PRO A 35 -9.64 12.64 1.19
N ASN A 36 -8.58 12.78 1.98
CA ASN A 36 -7.51 13.77 1.79
C ASN A 36 -7.87 15.27 1.96
N VAL A 37 -9.09 15.62 2.36
CA VAL A 37 -9.52 17.03 2.62
C VAL A 37 -8.99 17.64 3.91
N GLY A 38 -8.16 16.89 4.64
CA GLY A 38 -7.68 17.26 5.98
C GLY A 38 -8.68 16.98 7.11
N LYS A 39 -9.66 16.09 6.89
CA LYS A 39 -10.61 15.61 7.91
C LYS A 39 -9.91 15.15 9.20
N SER A 40 -8.94 14.25 9.09
CA SER A 40 -8.17 13.79 10.26
C SER A 40 -7.35 14.90 10.91
N THR A 41 -6.92 15.92 10.16
CA THR A 41 -6.24 17.10 10.72
C THR A 41 -7.21 17.93 11.58
N VAL A 42 -8.44 18.15 11.09
CA VAL A 42 -9.50 18.82 11.88
C VAL A 42 -9.86 18.00 13.11
N PHE A 43 -10.06 16.69 12.95
CA PHE A 43 -10.35 15.76 14.05
C PHE A 43 -9.29 15.82 15.15
N ASN A 44 -8.01 15.72 14.78
CA ASN A 44 -6.89 15.77 15.71
C ASN A 44 -6.75 17.13 16.38
N ALA A 45 -6.98 18.22 15.65
CA ALA A 45 -6.88 19.56 16.19
C ALA A 45 -8.00 19.85 17.21
N LEU A 46 -9.20 19.30 17.02
CA LEU A 46 -10.33 19.48 17.94
C LEU A 46 -10.22 18.58 19.19
N THR A 47 -9.80 17.31 19.01
CA THR A 47 -9.83 16.29 20.09
C THR A 47 -8.51 16.17 20.86
N GLY A 48 -7.40 16.64 20.28
CA GLY A 48 -6.07 16.48 20.87
C GLY A 48 -5.70 15.01 21.10
N LEU A 49 -5.25 14.69 22.32
CA LEU A 49 -4.83 13.33 22.71
C LEU A 49 -5.99 12.43 23.20
N LYS A 50 -7.23 12.94 23.27
CA LYS A 50 -8.37 12.22 23.86
C LYS A 50 -9.17 11.48 22.80
N GLN A 51 -8.52 10.47 22.21
CA GLN A 51 -9.08 9.68 21.11
C GLN A 51 -9.10 8.20 21.44
N HIS A 52 -10.15 7.52 21.00
CA HIS A 52 -10.29 6.08 21.00
C HIS A 52 -10.45 5.60 19.57
N THR A 53 -9.68 4.57 19.19
CA THR A 53 -9.76 3.92 17.88
C THR A 53 -10.23 2.47 18.05
N GLY A 54 -11.15 2.06 17.19
CA GLY A 54 -11.76 0.74 17.17
C GLY A 54 -12.21 0.37 15.76
N ASN A 55 -13.14 -0.58 15.65
CA ASN A 55 -13.81 -0.93 14.38
C ASN A 55 -15.32 -0.68 14.49
N TRP A 56 -15.96 -0.36 13.38
CA TRP A 56 -17.42 -0.26 13.33
C TRP A 56 -18.08 -1.62 13.58
N PRO A 57 -19.18 -1.70 14.35
CA PRO A 57 -19.83 -2.97 14.69
C PRO A 57 -20.15 -3.82 13.44
N GLY A 58 -19.69 -5.07 13.46
CA GLY A 58 -19.91 -6.02 12.35
C GLY A 58 -19.19 -5.69 11.04
N LYS A 59 -18.29 -4.68 11.01
CA LYS A 59 -17.54 -4.28 9.80
C LYS A 59 -16.03 -4.19 10.07
N THR A 60 -15.22 -4.34 9.03
CA THR A 60 -13.74 -4.23 9.11
C THR A 60 -13.23 -2.79 8.97
N VAL A 61 -14.12 -1.81 9.04
CA VAL A 61 -13.80 -0.40 8.85
C VAL A 61 -13.42 0.19 10.21
N SER A 62 -12.29 0.89 10.27
CA SER A 62 -11.84 1.55 11.51
C SER A 62 -12.78 2.70 11.88
N ASN A 63 -13.09 2.81 13.17
CA ASN A 63 -13.81 3.94 13.77
C ASN A 63 -12.83 4.73 14.66
N ALA A 64 -12.82 6.06 14.53
CA ALA A 64 -12.08 6.93 15.43
C ALA A 64 -13.06 7.91 16.09
N ARG A 65 -12.97 8.02 17.41
CA ARG A 65 -13.83 8.89 18.22
C ARG A 65 -12.98 9.68 19.18
N GLY A 66 -13.38 10.91 19.43
CA GLY A 66 -12.70 11.76 20.38
C GLY A 66 -13.66 12.70 21.08
N VAL A 67 -13.22 13.21 22.21
CA VAL A 67 -14.04 14.11 23.03
C VAL A 67 -13.35 15.45 23.10
N TYR A 68 -14.12 16.51 22.87
CA TYR A 68 -13.68 17.88 23.13
C TYR A 68 -14.71 18.63 23.98
N LYS A 69 -14.25 19.68 24.66
CA LYS A 69 -15.11 20.59 25.40
C LYS A 69 -15.08 21.94 24.71
N HIS A 70 -16.25 22.53 24.50
CA HIS A 70 -16.38 23.88 24.00
C HIS A 70 -17.44 24.60 24.83
N LYS A 71 -17.08 25.76 25.38
CA LYS A 71 -17.87 26.46 26.42
C LYS A 71 -18.17 25.49 27.58
N ASP A 72 -19.43 25.41 28.00
CA ASP A 72 -19.85 24.59 29.15
C ASP A 72 -20.34 23.18 28.75
N LYS A 73 -20.16 22.77 27.49
CA LYS A 73 -20.66 21.48 26.97
C LYS A 73 -19.55 20.55 26.49
N LYS A 74 -19.80 19.25 26.63
CA LYS A 74 -18.93 18.16 26.16
C LYS A 74 -19.50 17.62 24.83
N PHE A 75 -18.65 17.55 23.83
CA PHE A 75 -18.98 17.07 22.49
C PHE A 75 -18.23 15.78 22.19
N ILE A 76 -18.95 14.79 21.68
CA ILE A 76 -18.38 13.53 21.16
C ILE A 76 -18.27 13.69 19.66
N LEU A 77 -17.03 13.75 19.15
CA LEU A 77 -16.74 13.82 17.73
C LEU A 77 -16.48 12.41 17.19
N VAL A 78 -17.27 11.99 16.20
CA VAL A 78 -17.15 10.71 15.51
C VAL A 78 -16.58 10.94 14.12
N ASP A 79 -15.43 10.35 13.82
CA ASP A 79 -14.80 10.43 12.51
C ASP A 79 -15.41 9.39 11.57
N LEU A 80 -16.19 9.86 10.59
CA LEU A 80 -16.74 8.96 9.57
C LEU A 80 -15.66 8.58 8.55
N PRO A 81 -15.73 7.39 7.94
CA PRO A 81 -14.85 7.04 6.83
C PRO A 81 -14.87 8.13 5.74
N GLY A 82 -13.73 8.42 5.13
CA GLY A 82 -13.68 9.37 4.02
C GLY A 82 -14.41 8.80 2.81
N THR A 83 -15.44 9.49 2.32
CA THR A 83 -16.31 9.00 1.25
C THR A 83 -16.49 10.09 0.19
N TYR A 84 -16.58 9.70 -1.09
CA TYR A 84 -16.87 10.65 -2.18
C TYR A 84 -18.36 10.87 -2.37
N SER A 85 -19.16 9.93 -1.87
CA SER A 85 -20.59 9.89 -2.08
C SER A 85 -21.26 9.03 -0.99
N LEU A 86 -22.54 9.28 -0.76
CA LEU A 86 -23.41 8.48 0.10
C LEU A 86 -24.29 7.50 -0.69
N LEU A 87 -23.98 7.32 -1.98
CA LEU A 87 -24.65 6.38 -2.89
C LEU A 87 -24.28 4.89 -2.61
N ALA A 88 -23.59 4.60 -1.51
CA ALA A 88 -23.39 3.28 -0.89
C ALA A 88 -22.82 2.15 -1.77
N ASN A 89 -21.84 2.46 -2.62
CA ASN A 89 -21.13 1.46 -3.43
C ASN A 89 -20.01 0.74 -2.66
N SER A 90 -19.56 1.30 -1.53
CA SER A 90 -18.58 0.67 -0.64
C SER A 90 -19.10 0.50 0.78
N VAL A 91 -18.41 -0.33 1.56
CA VAL A 91 -18.73 -0.59 2.97
C VAL A 91 -18.56 0.70 3.80
N GLU A 92 -17.55 1.50 3.48
CA GLU A 92 -17.26 2.80 4.08
C GLU A 92 -18.38 3.81 3.79
N GLU A 93 -18.82 3.89 2.53
CA GLU A 93 -19.95 4.74 2.11
C GLU A 93 -21.23 4.37 2.84
N GLN A 94 -21.51 3.06 2.97
CA GLN A 94 -22.64 2.57 3.76
C GLN A 94 -22.54 2.98 5.23
N VAL A 95 -21.36 2.85 5.86
CA VAL A 95 -21.19 3.24 7.27
C VAL A 95 -21.44 4.74 7.46
N ALA A 96 -20.88 5.59 6.61
CA ALA A 96 -21.08 7.03 6.68
C ALA A 96 -22.57 7.40 6.49
N ARG A 97 -23.22 6.81 5.49
CA ARG A 97 -24.65 6.99 5.21
C ARG A 97 -25.51 6.57 6.40
N ASP A 98 -25.30 5.35 6.90
CA ASP A 98 -26.11 4.77 7.96
C ASP A 98 -25.97 5.57 9.26
N PHE A 99 -24.76 6.03 9.60
CA PHE A 99 -24.55 6.84 10.79
C PHE A 99 -25.26 8.19 10.71
N ILE A 100 -25.17 8.89 9.57
CA ILE A 100 -25.84 10.19 9.39
C ILE A 100 -27.36 10.02 9.39
N CYS A 101 -27.87 9.01 8.67
CA CYS A 101 -29.30 8.77 8.50
C CYS A 101 -29.98 8.26 9.78
N PHE A 102 -29.43 7.19 10.39
CA PHE A 102 -30.06 6.49 11.52
C PHE A 102 -29.49 6.91 12.87
N GLY A 103 -28.19 7.20 12.95
CA GLY A 103 -27.56 7.72 14.17
C GLY A 103 -28.01 9.15 14.51
N LYS A 104 -28.45 9.92 13.50
CA LYS A 104 -28.97 11.29 13.62
C LYS A 104 -28.10 12.18 14.52
N PRO A 105 -26.83 12.41 14.18
CA PRO A 105 -25.96 13.28 14.96
C PRO A 105 -26.59 14.66 15.20
N ASP A 106 -26.25 15.32 16.32
CA ASP A 106 -26.76 16.65 16.65
C ASP A 106 -26.23 17.71 15.68
N THR A 107 -25.04 17.50 15.12
CA THR A 107 -24.52 18.27 13.98
C THR A 107 -23.58 17.40 13.14
N THR A 108 -23.62 17.57 11.82
CA THR A 108 -22.69 16.95 10.88
C THR A 108 -21.76 18.03 10.33
N ILE A 109 -20.47 17.93 10.65
CA ILE A 109 -19.43 18.76 10.04
C ILE A 109 -19.00 18.09 8.74
N VAL A 110 -19.15 18.77 7.61
CA VAL A 110 -18.63 18.29 6.32
C VAL A 110 -17.35 19.07 6.02
N VAL A 111 -16.21 18.37 5.93
CA VAL A 111 -14.92 18.98 5.60
C VAL A 111 -14.71 18.95 4.09
N ALA A 112 -14.47 20.12 3.51
CA ALA A 112 -14.21 20.29 2.08
C ALA A 112 -12.85 20.96 1.85
N ASP A 113 -12.14 20.55 0.80
CA ASP A 113 -10.88 21.17 0.38
C ASP A 113 -11.16 22.42 -0.48
N ALA A 114 -10.66 23.57 -0.02
CA ALA A 114 -10.76 24.86 -0.72
C ALA A 114 -10.12 24.86 -2.12
N THR A 115 -9.11 24.01 -2.37
CA THR A 115 -8.42 23.94 -3.66
C THR A 115 -9.21 23.20 -4.74
N CYS A 116 -10.18 22.37 -4.34
CA CYS A 116 -11.01 21.58 -5.25
C CYS A 116 -12.48 21.55 -4.77
N LEU A 117 -13.02 22.72 -4.45
CA LEU A 117 -14.32 22.86 -3.80
C LEU A 117 -15.46 22.19 -4.58
N GLU A 118 -15.47 22.29 -5.91
CA GLU A 118 -16.50 21.72 -6.80
C GLU A 118 -16.71 20.21 -6.56
N ARG A 119 -15.60 19.47 -6.51
CA ARG A 119 -15.64 18.02 -6.26
C ARG A 119 -16.11 17.67 -4.86
N ASN A 120 -15.82 18.53 -3.88
CA ASN A 120 -16.18 18.31 -2.49
C ASN A 120 -17.63 18.69 -2.21
N LEU A 121 -18.20 19.66 -2.94
CA LEU A 121 -19.61 20.01 -2.79
C LEU A 121 -20.56 18.85 -3.11
N ASN A 122 -20.12 17.86 -3.91
CA ASN A 122 -20.91 16.67 -4.17
C ASN A 122 -21.36 15.96 -2.88
N ILE A 123 -20.45 15.67 -1.94
CA ILE A 123 -20.84 15.06 -0.67
C ILE A 123 -21.61 16.04 0.23
N VAL A 124 -21.29 17.34 0.19
CA VAL A 124 -21.98 18.37 0.99
C VAL A 124 -23.46 18.40 0.63
N LEU A 125 -23.77 18.47 -0.65
CA LEU A 125 -25.14 18.49 -1.16
C LEU A 125 -25.90 17.20 -0.80
N GLN A 126 -25.24 16.04 -0.86
CA GLN A 126 -25.85 14.76 -0.46
C GLN A 126 -26.12 14.67 1.05
N VAL A 127 -25.24 15.23 1.89
CA VAL A 127 -25.46 15.28 3.35
C VAL A 127 -26.62 16.23 3.68
N MET A 128 -26.76 17.35 2.95
CA MET A 128 -27.88 18.29 3.11
C MET A 128 -29.23 17.65 2.76
N GLU A 129 -29.29 16.67 1.86
CA GLU A 129 -30.52 15.88 1.61
C GLU A 129 -30.90 14.97 2.79
N LEU A 130 -29.95 14.62 3.66
CA LEU A 130 -30.17 13.74 4.81
C LEU A 130 -30.53 14.51 6.09
N THR A 131 -29.97 15.69 6.29
CA THR A 131 -30.14 16.46 7.52
C THR A 131 -29.92 17.95 7.30
N ASP A 132 -30.68 18.78 8.02
CA ASP A 132 -30.49 20.24 8.05
C ASP A 132 -29.41 20.68 9.05
N ASN A 133 -28.97 19.80 9.95
CA ASN A 133 -27.99 20.12 10.99
C ASN A 133 -26.56 19.99 10.46
N VAL A 134 -26.21 20.75 9.43
CA VAL A 134 -24.92 20.66 8.72
C VAL A 134 -24.09 21.91 8.94
N VAL A 135 -22.78 21.75 9.15
CA VAL A 135 -21.80 22.85 9.14
C VAL A 135 -20.70 22.51 8.14
N LEU A 136 -20.47 23.39 7.16
CA LEU A 136 -19.42 23.21 6.15
C LEU A 136 -18.10 23.81 6.65
N CYS A 137 -17.07 22.97 6.75
CA CYS A 137 -15.70 23.37 7.06
C CYS A 137 -14.86 23.40 5.78
N VAL A 138 -14.62 24.59 5.22
CA VAL A 138 -13.75 24.77 4.05
C VAL A 138 -12.31 24.88 4.52
N ASN A 139 -11.56 23.79 4.42
CA ASN A 139 -10.19 23.66 4.91
C ASN A 139 -9.16 23.91 3.79
N LEU A 140 -7.88 24.01 4.14
CA LEU A 140 -6.75 24.24 3.21
C LEU A 140 -6.80 25.59 2.49
N LEU A 141 -7.34 26.62 3.16
CA LEU A 141 -7.37 28.00 2.60
C LEU A 141 -5.98 28.59 2.34
N ASP A 142 -4.96 28.16 3.09
CA ASP A 142 -3.58 28.57 2.85
C ASP A 142 -3.03 27.99 1.53
N GLU A 143 -3.38 26.75 1.20
CA GLU A 143 -3.03 26.14 -0.08
C GLU A 143 -3.84 26.73 -1.24
N ALA A 144 -5.13 27.03 -1.04
CA ALA A 144 -5.96 27.71 -2.03
C ALA A 144 -5.40 29.08 -2.39
N LYS A 145 -5.04 29.90 -1.39
CA LYS A 145 -4.37 31.19 -1.60
C LYS A 145 -3.05 31.05 -2.38
N ARG A 146 -2.25 30.02 -2.08
CA ARG A 146 -1.01 29.73 -2.82
C ARG A 146 -1.26 29.42 -4.30
N LYS A 147 -2.38 28.77 -4.62
CA LYS A 147 -2.84 28.47 -5.99
C LYS A 147 -3.61 29.63 -6.65
N GLY A 148 -3.71 30.79 -6.01
CA GLY A 148 -4.46 31.94 -6.52
C GLY A 148 -5.98 31.72 -6.53
N ILE A 149 -6.47 30.80 -5.70
CA ILE A 149 -7.90 30.51 -5.53
C ILE A 149 -8.39 31.29 -4.31
N ASP A 150 -9.38 32.16 -4.53
CA ASP A 150 -10.08 32.89 -3.48
C ASP A 150 -11.51 32.36 -3.36
N VAL A 151 -11.92 31.99 -2.15
CA VAL A 151 -13.23 31.38 -1.86
C VAL A 151 -14.02 32.34 -0.99
N ASP A 152 -15.14 32.83 -1.51
CA ASP A 152 -16.03 33.73 -0.77
C ASP A 152 -16.92 32.92 0.20
N ILE A 153 -16.44 32.78 1.44
CA ILE A 153 -17.13 31.99 2.48
C ILE A 153 -18.54 32.50 2.76
N LYS A 154 -18.77 33.82 2.73
CA LYS A 154 -20.10 34.40 3.01
C LYS A 154 -21.08 34.07 1.90
N LYS A 155 -20.64 34.25 0.65
CA LYS A 155 -21.47 33.90 -0.50
C LYS A 155 -21.77 32.40 -0.57
N LEU A 156 -20.83 31.56 -0.15
CA LEU A 156 -21.06 30.11 -0.06
C LEU A 156 -22.12 29.76 0.99
N GLU A 157 -22.11 30.44 2.13
CA GLU A 157 -23.14 30.31 3.18
C GLU A 157 -24.52 30.73 2.66
N GLU A 158 -24.61 31.82 1.89
CA GLU A 158 -25.86 32.26 1.24
C GLU A 158 -26.34 31.28 0.16
N GLU A 159 -25.44 30.72 -0.66
CA GLU A 159 -25.77 29.78 -1.73
C GLU A 159 -26.25 28.43 -1.18
N LEU A 160 -25.65 27.92 -0.10
CA LEU A 160 -26.03 26.63 0.48
C LEU A 160 -27.15 26.73 1.52
N GLY A 161 -27.30 27.87 2.19
CA GLY A 161 -28.26 28.05 3.28
C GLY A 161 -27.84 27.35 4.59
N ILE A 162 -26.56 27.00 4.74
CA ILE A 162 -25.97 26.37 5.95
C ILE A 162 -24.73 27.14 6.41
N PRO A 163 -24.34 27.05 7.69
CA PRO A 163 -23.12 27.69 8.19
C PRO A 163 -21.87 27.21 7.47
N VAL A 164 -21.03 28.15 7.05
CA VAL A 164 -19.75 27.86 6.41
C VAL A 164 -18.61 28.53 7.18
N VAL A 165 -17.58 27.76 7.50
CA VAL A 165 -16.37 28.26 8.16
C VAL A 165 -15.14 27.91 7.35
N GLY A 166 -14.37 28.95 7.01
CA GLY A 166 -13.05 28.81 6.42
C GLY A 166 -11.98 28.49 7.47
N THR A 167 -11.16 27.47 7.24
CA THR A 167 -10.13 27.02 8.18
C THR A 167 -8.78 26.75 7.53
N CYS A 168 -7.72 26.88 8.34
CA CYS A 168 -6.40 26.31 8.07
C CYS A 168 -6.04 25.39 9.24
N ALA A 169 -6.62 24.18 9.27
CA ALA A 169 -6.59 23.31 10.46
C ALA A 169 -5.17 23.03 10.99
N ARG A 170 -4.18 22.91 10.10
CA ARG A 170 -2.77 22.69 10.49
C ARG A 170 -2.15 23.83 11.29
N LYS A 171 -2.65 25.06 11.10
CA LYS A 171 -2.21 26.27 11.81
C LYS A 171 -3.14 26.64 12.97
N GLY A 172 -4.23 25.91 13.17
CA GLY A 172 -5.26 26.19 14.17
C GLY A 172 -6.21 27.34 13.80
N GLU A 173 -6.07 27.95 12.62
CA GLU A 173 -6.88 29.11 12.22
C GLU A 173 -8.32 28.67 11.86
N GLY A 174 -9.32 29.37 12.41
CA GLY A 174 -10.74 29.17 12.12
C GLY A 174 -11.42 28.04 12.90
N LEU A 175 -10.68 27.24 13.68
CA LEU A 175 -11.24 26.13 14.45
C LEU A 175 -12.17 26.58 15.58
N GLU A 176 -11.86 27.69 16.28
CA GLU A 176 -12.77 28.23 17.31
C GLU A 176 -14.11 28.67 16.71
N LYS A 177 -14.09 29.35 15.56
CA LYS A 177 -15.30 29.75 14.84
C LYS A 177 -16.13 28.55 14.38
N LEU A 178 -15.44 27.48 13.95
CA LEU A 178 -16.09 26.21 13.60
C LEU A 178 -16.81 25.62 14.82
N MET A 179 -16.14 25.55 15.97
CA MET A 179 -16.74 25.06 17.21
C MET A 179 -17.93 25.91 17.66
N ASP A 180 -17.87 27.24 17.49
CA ASP A 180 -18.99 28.13 17.79
C ASP A 180 -20.22 27.88 16.90
N LYS A 181 -20.02 27.70 15.59
CA LYS A 181 -21.13 27.38 14.67
C LYS A 181 -21.71 26.00 14.95
N VAL A 182 -20.87 25.01 15.23
CA VAL A 182 -21.32 23.66 15.64
C VAL A 182 -22.11 23.72 16.94
N TYR A 183 -21.67 24.50 17.93
CA TYR A 183 -22.39 24.72 19.17
C TYR A 183 -23.79 25.31 18.92
N ASN A 184 -23.90 26.32 18.06
CA ASN A 184 -25.17 26.98 17.75
C ASN A 184 -26.16 26.04 17.02
N VAL A 185 -25.67 25.25 16.07
CA VAL A 185 -26.48 24.28 15.32
C VAL A 185 -26.92 23.12 16.22
N ALA A 186 -26.00 22.53 16.99
CA ALA A 186 -26.29 21.38 17.85
C ALA A 186 -27.33 21.70 18.93
N LEU A 187 -27.32 22.92 19.46
CA LEU A 187 -28.29 23.39 20.46
C LEU A 187 -29.53 24.05 19.85
N LYS A 188 -29.64 24.11 18.52
CA LYS A 188 -30.73 24.76 17.78
C LYS A 188 -30.95 26.22 18.18
N ILE A 189 -29.86 26.93 18.51
CA ILE A 189 -29.88 28.37 18.79
C ILE A 189 -30.11 29.13 17.48
N GLU A 190 -29.47 28.67 16.41
CA GLU A 190 -29.66 29.15 15.05
C GLU A 190 -30.25 28.01 14.21
N THR A 191 -31.41 28.23 13.60
CA THR A 191 -32.02 27.28 12.66
C THR A 191 -31.68 27.68 11.24
N PHE A 192 -31.06 26.75 10.51
CA PHE A 192 -30.71 26.92 9.11
C PHE A 192 -31.63 26.04 8.25
N THR A 193 -32.07 26.58 7.13
CA THR A 193 -32.87 25.83 6.15
C THR A 193 -31.97 25.57 4.95
N SER A 194 -31.54 24.32 4.80
CA SER A 194 -30.68 23.92 3.70
C SER A 194 -31.40 24.12 2.36
N LYS A 195 -30.69 24.63 1.35
CA LYS A 195 -31.22 24.66 -0.03
C LYS A 195 -31.08 23.26 -0.63
N LYS A 196 -32.17 22.47 -0.57
CA LYS A 196 -32.23 21.13 -1.15
C LYS A 196 -31.97 21.15 -2.66
N ILE A 197 -31.46 20.03 -3.18
CA ILE A 197 -31.15 19.82 -4.60
C ILE A 197 -32.47 19.74 -5.36
N THR A 198 -32.53 20.46 -6.48
CA THR A 198 -33.63 20.35 -7.43
C THR A 198 -33.18 19.47 -8.59
N TYR A 199 -33.79 18.30 -8.73
CA TYR A 199 -33.50 17.38 -9.83
C TYR A 199 -34.32 17.74 -11.08
N SER A 200 -34.08 17.02 -12.17
CA SER A 200 -34.90 17.17 -13.38
C SER A 200 -36.37 16.85 -13.09
N LEU A 201 -37.30 17.49 -13.82
CA LEU A 201 -38.76 17.30 -13.66
C LEU A 201 -39.18 15.82 -13.65
N ASN A 202 -38.50 14.98 -14.43
CA ASN A 202 -38.77 13.56 -14.47
C ASN A 202 -38.46 12.87 -13.13
N ILE A 203 -37.32 13.20 -12.51
CA ILE A 203 -36.93 12.66 -11.21
C ILE A 203 -37.84 13.20 -10.11
N GLU A 204 -38.12 14.50 -10.09
CA GLU A 204 -39.00 15.11 -9.06
C GLU A 204 -40.40 14.49 -9.06
N ASN A 205 -40.99 14.26 -10.25
CA ASN A 205 -42.28 13.60 -10.36
C ASN A 205 -42.27 12.15 -9.80
N GLU A 206 -41.19 11.40 -10.03
CA GLU A 206 -41.04 10.05 -9.47
C GLU A 206 -40.80 10.07 -7.96
N ILE A 207 -40.05 11.05 -7.45
CA ILE A 207 -39.88 11.25 -6.00
C ILE A 207 -41.24 11.47 -5.35
N GLU A 208 -42.07 12.37 -5.88
CA GLU A 208 -43.41 12.64 -5.30
C GLU A 208 -44.29 11.39 -5.27
N LYS A 209 -44.30 10.59 -6.35
CA LYS A 209 -45.05 9.33 -6.41
C LYS A 209 -44.60 8.34 -5.34
N ILE A 210 -43.29 8.18 -5.15
CA ILE A 210 -42.74 7.23 -4.18
C ILE A 210 -42.93 7.76 -2.75
N VAL A 211 -42.71 9.05 -2.50
CA VAL A 211 -42.96 9.67 -1.19
C VAL A 211 -44.41 9.47 -0.77
N PHE A 212 -45.37 9.61 -1.68
CA PHE A 212 -46.78 9.35 -1.39
C PHE A 212 -47.01 7.91 -0.91
N LYS A 213 -46.43 6.92 -1.58
CA LYS A 213 -46.50 5.50 -1.16
C LYS A 213 -45.73 5.24 0.15
N LEU A 214 -44.61 5.92 0.39
CA LEU A 214 -43.78 5.71 1.58
C LEU A 214 -44.42 6.23 2.87
N LYS A 215 -45.27 7.26 2.79
CA LYS A 215 -46.01 7.80 3.97
C LYS A 215 -46.86 6.74 4.67
N ASP A 216 -47.38 5.77 3.92
CA ASP A 216 -48.19 4.68 4.48
C ASP A 216 -47.33 3.56 5.10
N ILE A 217 -46.03 3.51 4.78
CA ILE A 217 -45.12 2.40 5.13
C ILE A 217 -44.16 2.79 6.25
N LEU A 218 -43.58 3.99 6.17
CA LEU A 218 -42.55 4.50 7.07
C LEU A 218 -43.07 5.69 7.89
N ASP A 219 -42.75 5.70 9.19
CA ASP A 219 -43.05 6.83 10.08
C ASP A 219 -42.20 8.07 9.71
N ASP A 220 -42.61 9.26 10.18
CA ASP A 220 -41.90 10.56 10.06
C ASP A 220 -40.50 10.61 10.72
N LYS A 221 -39.96 9.46 11.14
CA LYS A 221 -38.64 9.33 11.75
C LYS A 221 -37.52 9.37 10.71
N ILE A 222 -37.78 9.25 9.41
CA ILE A 222 -36.75 9.36 8.36
C ILE A 222 -37.22 10.35 7.29
N ASP A 223 -36.28 11.06 6.66
CA ASP A 223 -36.58 11.88 5.50
C ASP A 223 -37.08 10.99 4.34
N LEU A 224 -38.38 11.04 4.09
CA LEU A 224 -39.05 10.23 3.08
C LEU A 224 -38.59 10.57 1.65
N ARG A 225 -38.21 11.84 1.40
CA ARG A 225 -37.67 12.26 0.09
C ARG A 225 -36.34 11.57 -0.16
N TRP A 226 -35.48 11.49 0.84
CA TRP A 226 -34.20 10.81 0.71
C TRP A 226 -34.37 9.30 0.46
N VAL A 227 -35.29 8.63 1.18
CA VAL A 227 -35.57 7.20 0.94
C VAL A 227 -36.11 6.98 -0.48
N ALA A 228 -36.99 7.86 -0.96
CA ALA A 228 -37.50 7.81 -2.33
C ALA A 228 -36.36 7.90 -3.36
N LEU A 229 -35.40 8.82 -3.17
CA LEU A 229 -34.22 8.91 -4.02
C LEU A 229 -33.42 7.61 -4.07
N ARG A 230 -33.20 6.95 -2.92
CA ARG A 230 -32.48 5.66 -2.86
C ARG A 230 -33.22 4.54 -3.61
N ILE A 231 -34.55 4.53 -3.51
CA ILE A 231 -35.41 3.56 -4.20
C ILE A 231 -35.34 3.75 -5.72
N ILE A 232 -35.41 5.00 -6.20
CA ILE A 232 -35.31 5.33 -7.64
C ILE A 232 -33.96 4.88 -8.22
N GLU A 233 -32.88 4.99 -7.44
CA GLU A 233 -31.55 4.51 -7.83
C GLU A 233 -31.39 3.00 -7.82
N GLY A 234 -32.33 2.26 -7.20
CA GLY A 234 -32.23 0.82 -7.03
C GLY A 234 -31.21 0.37 -5.97
N ASP A 235 -30.91 1.21 -4.96
CA ASP A 235 -30.04 0.84 -3.85
C ASP A 235 -30.75 -0.15 -2.92
N LYS A 236 -30.47 -1.44 -3.07
CA LYS A 236 -31.07 -2.49 -2.22
C LYS A 236 -30.57 -2.47 -0.79
N THR A 237 -29.36 -1.92 -0.54
CA THR A 237 -28.73 -1.95 0.79
C THR A 237 -29.45 -1.03 1.79
N ILE A 238 -30.24 -0.07 1.28
CA ILE A 238 -31.00 0.81 2.16
C ILE A 238 -32.13 0.07 2.88
N ILE A 239 -32.74 -0.95 2.27
CA ILE A 239 -33.78 -1.76 2.91
C ILE A 239 -33.17 -2.49 4.11
N ASP A 240 -32.04 -3.15 3.90
CA ASP A 240 -31.33 -3.87 4.98
C ASP A 240 -31.00 -2.95 6.15
N SER A 241 -30.65 -1.69 5.85
CA SER A 241 -30.30 -0.69 6.85
C SER A 241 -31.53 -0.15 7.58
N ILE A 242 -32.61 0.19 6.86
CA ILE A 242 -33.90 0.56 7.44
C ILE A 242 -34.40 -0.53 8.38
N TYR A 243 -34.31 -1.80 7.94
CA TYR A 243 -34.68 -2.95 8.76
C TYR A 243 -33.86 -3.01 10.05
N ARG A 244 -32.53 -3.02 9.90
CA ARG A 244 -31.59 -3.18 11.01
C ARG A 244 -31.75 -2.11 12.09
N TYR A 245 -31.91 -0.84 11.69
CA TYR A 245 -31.88 0.28 12.63
C TYR A 245 -33.27 0.78 13.07
N MET A 246 -34.34 0.52 12.32
CA MET A 246 -35.68 1.00 12.69
C MET A 246 -36.60 -0.07 13.28
N TYR A 247 -36.48 -1.34 12.87
CA TYR A 247 -37.48 -2.36 13.17
C TYR A 247 -36.85 -3.57 13.88
N LYS A 248 -36.71 -3.49 15.20
CA LYS A 248 -36.36 -4.63 16.07
C LYS A 248 -37.64 -5.41 16.47
N GLU A 249 -37.91 -6.49 15.72
CA GLU A 249 -38.87 -7.60 15.92
C GLU A 249 -40.42 -7.39 15.89
N LYS A 250 -41.05 -8.37 15.20
CA LYS A 250 -42.46 -8.86 15.14
C LYS A 250 -43.51 -8.28 14.17
N ASP A 251 -43.33 -7.11 13.56
CA ASP A 251 -44.30 -6.56 12.55
C ASP A 251 -43.67 -6.35 11.16
N VAL A 252 -42.57 -7.05 10.89
CA VAL A 252 -41.56 -6.61 9.92
C VAL A 252 -41.77 -7.20 8.52
N ASP A 253 -42.29 -8.42 8.41
CA ASP A 253 -42.34 -9.12 7.12
C ASP A 253 -43.29 -8.45 6.11
N TYR A 254 -44.42 -7.89 6.57
CA TYR A 254 -45.40 -7.24 5.68
C TYR A 254 -44.88 -5.92 5.10
N LYS A 255 -44.31 -5.04 5.93
CA LYS A 255 -43.76 -3.75 5.49
C LYS A 255 -42.52 -3.92 4.60
N LEU A 256 -41.69 -4.94 4.87
CA LEU A 256 -40.55 -5.29 4.00
C LEU A 256 -40.98 -5.83 2.65
N GLU A 257 -42.04 -6.66 2.61
CA GLU A 257 -42.58 -7.14 1.35
C GLU A 257 -43.12 -5.97 0.49
N GLN A 258 -43.73 -4.95 1.13
CA GLN A 258 -44.16 -3.75 0.42
C GLN A 258 -42.99 -2.89 -0.08
N LEU A 259 -41.95 -2.66 0.73
CA LEU A 259 -40.76 -1.91 0.31
C LEU A 259 -40.00 -2.61 -0.83
N SER A 260 -39.86 -3.93 -0.75
CA SER A 260 -39.21 -4.72 -1.80
C SER A 260 -40.04 -4.75 -3.09
N LYS A 261 -41.38 -4.80 -3.01
CA LYS A 261 -42.27 -4.63 -4.18
C LYS A 261 -42.08 -3.26 -4.83
N LEU A 262 -42.02 -2.19 -4.04
CA LEU A 262 -41.78 -0.83 -4.52
C LEU A 262 -40.46 -0.69 -5.31
N ILE A 263 -39.37 -1.30 -4.85
CA ILE A 263 -38.10 -1.30 -5.59
C ILE A 263 -38.20 -2.12 -6.88
N ASN A 264 -38.88 -3.27 -6.84
CA ASN A 264 -39.04 -4.11 -8.03
C ASN A 264 -39.99 -3.51 -9.09
N GLU A 265 -40.91 -2.62 -8.68
CA GLU A 265 -41.73 -1.80 -9.58
C GLU A 265 -40.89 -0.77 -10.35
N VAL A 266 -39.74 -0.33 -9.78
CA VAL A 266 -38.81 0.57 -10.47
C VAL A 266 -37.99 -0.24 -11.48
N ASN A 267 -38.25 0.01 -12.76
CA ASN A 267 -37.62 -0.72 -13.86
C ASN A 267 -36.08 -0.52 -13.86
N VAL A 268 -35.32 -1.62 -13.93
CA VAL A 268 -33.85 -1.62 -13.79
C VAL A 268 -33.16 -0.77 -14.87
N GLU A 269 -33.66 -0.78 -16.11
CA GLU A 269 -33.12 0.08 -17.18
C GLU A 269 -33.33 1.57 -16.90
N ASN A 270 -34.46 1.94 -16.30
CA ASN A 270 -34.71 3.31 -15.89
C ASN A 270 -33.83 3.73 -14.71
N SER A 271 -33.54 2.81 -13.77
CA SER A 271 -32.70 3.10 -12.59
C SER A 271 -31.29 3.56 -12.94
N TYR A 272 -30.66 2.99 -13.98
CA TYR A 272 -29.33 3.42 -14.44
C TYR A 272 -29.37 4.83 -15.03
N LYS A 273 -30.37 5.11 -15.87
CA LYS A 273 -30.55 6.43 -16.47
C LYS A 273 -30.85 7.50 -15.40
N PHE A 274 -31.72 7.17 -14.43
CA PHE A 274 -32.00 8.07 -13.31
C PHE A 274 -30.76 8.33 -12.45
N ARG A 275 -29.94 7.29 -12.21
CA ARG A 275 -28.68 7.44 -11.46
C ARG A 275 -27.71 8.40 -12.18
N ASP A 276 -27.49 8.22 -13.47
CA ASP A 276 -26.62 9.09 -14.26
C ASP A 276 -27.14 10.53 -14.28
N ASP A 277 -28.46 10.72 -14.44
CA ASP A 277 -29.11 12.03 -14.41
C ASP A 277 -29.00 12.70 -13.03
N MET A 278 -29.20 11.96 -11.93
CA MET A 278 -29.04 12.49 -10.57
C MET A 278 -27.61 12.92 -10.30
N VAL A 279 -26.64 12.06 -10.61
CA VAL A 279 -25.21 12.39 -10.47
C VAL A 279 -24.89 13.64 -11.28
N SER A 280 -25.35 13.72 -12.53
CA SER A 280 -25.14 14.88 -13.40
C SER A 280 -25.73 16.16 -12.80
N ASN A 281 -26.95 16.11 -12.24
CA ASN A 281 -27.57 17.27 -11.61
C ASN A 281 -26.80 17.75 -10.36
N ILE A 282 -26.32 16.83 -9.53
CA ILE A 282 -25.52 17.18 -8.34
C ILE A 282 -24.22 17.87 -8.77
N TYR A 283 -23.52 17.35 -9.79
CA TYR A 283 -22.31 17.98 -10.32
C TYR A 283 -22.59 19.34 -10.94
N ASN A 284 -23.66 19.48 -11.74
CA ASN A 284 -24.04 20.76 -12.35
C ASN A 284 -24.35 21.82 -11.29
N GLN A 285 -25.05 21.46 -10.21
CA GLN A 285 -25.36 22.39 -9.12
C GLN A 285 -24.09 22.77 -8.35
N ALA A 286 -23.21 21.81 -8.07
CA ALA A 286 -21.91 22.09 -7.46
C ALA A 286 -21.07 23.04 -8.32
N GLU A 287 -21.01 22.83 -9.64
CA GLU A 287 -20.32 23.71 -10.59
C GLU A 287 -20.90 25.13 -10.56
N GLN A 288 -22.22 25.28 -10.58
CA GLN A 288 -22.89 26.58 -10.52
C GLN A 288 -22.57 27.34 -9.22
N ILE A 289 -22.63 26.66 -8.07
CA ILE A 289 -22.28 27.25 -6.77
C ILE A 289 -20.82 27.71 -6.78
N VAL A 290 -19.89 26.86 -7.24
CA VAL A 290 -18.47 27.21 -7.31
C VAL A 290 -18.20 28.37 -8.23
N LYS A 291 -18.85 28.43 -9.40
CA LYS A 291 -18.71 29.54 -10.33
C LYS A 291 -19.12 30.89 -9.72
N ASN A 292 -20.08 30.87 -8.81
CA ASN A 292 -20.54 32.07 -8.11
C ASN A 292 -19.62 32.47 -6.94
N VAL A 293 -18.98 31.50 -6.29
CA VAL A 293 -18.30 31.64 -4.99
C VAL A 293 -16.78 31.73 -5.12
N VAL A 294 -16.20 31.05 -6.11
CA VAL A 294 -14.75 30.91 -6.26
C VAL A 294 -14.25 31.85 -7.33
N LYS A 295 -13.33 32.73 -6.97
CA LYS A 295 -12.59 33.58 -7.90
C LYS A 295 -11.20 32.98 -8.06
N LYS A 296 -10.86 32.61 -9.28
CA LYS A 296 -9.50 32.18 -9.61
C LYS A 296 -8.78 33.38 -10.23
N ASN A 297 -7.74 33.87 -9.57
CA ASN A 297 -6.87 34.87 -10.18
C ASN A 297 -6.14 34.19 -11.34
N ASN A 298 -6.51 34.55 -12.56
CA ASN A 298 -5.86 34.16 -13.81
C ASN A 298 -4.52 34.89 -14.00
N ASP A 299 -3.75 35.09 -12.92
CA ASP A 299 -2.34 35.41 -13.11
C ASP A 299 -1.71 34.21 -13.82
N ASP A 300 -1.11 34.45 -14.98
CA ASP A 300 -0.33 33.50 -15.80
C ASP A 300 0.93 32.97 -15.06
N LYS A 301 0.80 32.65 -13.78
CA LYS A 301 1.79 31.85 -13.08
C LYS A 301 1.68 30.46 -13.68
N ILE A 302 2.72 30.11 -14.45
CA ILE A 302 2.97 28.77 -14.93
C ILE A 302 2.75 27.80 -13.75
N ASP A 303 1.74 26.96 -13.89
CA ASP A 303 1.50 25.85 -12.97
C ASP A 303 2.62 24.82 -13.21
N TRP A 304 3.70 24.98 -12.44
CA TRP A 304 4.87 24.11 -12.49
C TRP A 304 4.49 22.66 -12.20
N ASP A 305 3.49 22.42 -11.36
CA ASP A 305 3.00 21.08 -11.05
C ASP A 305 2.38 20.45 -12.29
N LYS A 306 1.57 21.22 -13.04
CA LYS A 306 0.96 20.75 -14.30
C LYS A 306 2.00 20.47 -15.38
N LYS A 307 2.97 21.36 -15.60
CA LYS A 307 4.05 21.12 -16.59
C LYS A 307 4.89 19.90 -16.23
N LEU A 308 5.19 19.72 -14.95
CA LEU A 308 5.95 18.58 -14.46
C LEU A 308 5.14 17.28 -14.65
N ASP A 309 3.85 17.30 -14.31
CA ASP A 309 2.97 16.15 -14.53
C ASP A 309 2.82 15.81 -16.03
N ASP A 310 2.72 16.79 -16.93
CA ASP A 310 2.67 16.54 -18.39
C ASP A 310 3.91 15.78 -18.89
N ILE A 311 5.10 16.09 -18.35
CA ILE A 311 6.35 15.42 -18.70
C ILE A 311 6.43 14.04 -18.03
N LEU A 312 6.13 13.95 -16.74
CA LEU A 312 6.29 12.74 -15.94
C LEU A 312 5.22 11.69 -16.22
N THR A 313 4.03 12.09 -16.65
CA THR A 313 2.90 11.19 -16.93
C THR A 313 2.69 10.89 -18.41
N SER A 314 3.46 11.54 -19.28
CA SER A 314 3.40 11.27 -20.72
C SER A 314 3.83 9.83 -21.03
N LYS A 315 3.14 9.21 -21.99
CA LYS A 315 3.40 7.81 -22.39
C LYS A 315 4.80 7.59 -22.96
N ILE A 316 5.40 8.62 -23.54
CA ILE A 316 6.71 8.53 -24.21
C ILE A 316 7.83 8.88 -23.25
N THR A 317 7.68 9.94 -22.47
CA THR A 317 8.73 10.45 -21.56
C THR A 317 8.65 9.86 -20.15
N GLY A 318 7.46 9.43 -19.70
CA GLY A 318 7.24 8.92 -18.35
C GLY A 318 8.03 7.63 -18.04
N TYR A 319 8.04 6.65 -18.96
CA TYR A 319 8.80 5.40 -18.74
C TYR A 319 10.33 5.62 -18.75
N PRO A 320 10.93 6.33 -19.74
CA PRO A 320 12.36 6.62 -19.69
C PRO A 320 12.78 7.38 -18.43
N ILE A 321 12.04 8.42 -18.03
CA ILE A 321 12.35 9.18 -16.82
C ILE A 321 12.29 8.29 -15.58
N MET A 322 11.30 7.40 -15.51
CA MET A 322 11.18 6.41 -14.44
C MET A 322 12.38 5.48 -14.36
N PHE A 323 12.81 4.89 -15.48
CA PHE A 323 13.99 4.02 -15.48
C PHE A 323 15.28 4.77 -15.17
N ILE A 324 15.46 5.99 -15.67
CA ILE A 324 16.61 6.84 -15.37
C ILE A 324 16.66 7.18 -13.89
N LEU A 325 15.55 7.63 -13.31
CA LEU A 325 15.48 8.06 -11.92
C LEU A 325 15.66 6.87 -10.96
N LEU A 326 15.03 5.73 -11.25
CA LEU A 326 15.25 4.50 -10.49
C LEU A 326 16.72 4.03 -10.62
N GLY A 327 17.27 4.08 -11.83
CA GLY A 327 18.69 3.77 -12.10
C GLY A 327 19.65 4.68 -11.34
N LEU A 328 19.33 5.97 -11.22
CA LEU A 328 20.10 6.93 -10.42
C LEU A 328 20.06 6.56 -8.93
N VAL A 329 18.88 6.25 -8.39
CA VAL A 329 18.74 5.81 -6.99
C VAL A 329 19.58 4.57 -6.73
N PHE A 330 19.55 3.59 -7.64
CA PHE A 330 20.39 2.40 -7.53
C PHE A 330 21.87 2.69 -7.60
N TRP A 331 22.29 3.52 -8.56
CA TRP A 331 23.68 3.88 -8.72
C TRP A 331 24.22 4.57 -7.46
N VAL A 332 23.47 5.52 -6.91
CA VAL A 332 23.79 6.17 -5.62
C VAL A 332 23.83 5.15 -4.49
N THR A 333 22.90 4.21 -4.45
CA THR A 333 22.81 3.18 -3.41
C THR A 333 24.03 2.24 -3.45
N VAL A 334 24.34 1.65 -4.62
CA VAL A 334 25.42 0.68 -4.77
C VAL A 334 26.79 1.35 -4.61
N SER A 335 27.01 2.46 -5.32
CA SER A 335 28.28 3.19 -5.25
C SER A 335 28.51 3.78 -3.85
N GLY A 336 27.46 4.35 -3.24
CA GLY A 336 27.53 4.95 -1.91
C GLY A 336 27.66 3.92 -0.78
N ALA A 337 27.17 2.69 -0.96
CA ALA A 337 27.24 1.65 0.06
C ALA A 337 28.60 0.96 0.16
N ASN A 338 29.40 0.92 -0.92
CA ASN A 338 30.67 0.19 -0.94
C ASN A 338 31.62 0.60 0.20
N ILE A 339 31.78 1.91 0.45
CA ILE A 339 32.69 2.41 1.48
C ILE A 339 32.19 2.07 2.90
N PRO A 340 30.95 2.40 3.30
CA PRO A 340 30.43 2.00 4.60
C PRO A 340 30.39 0.48 4.81
N SER A 341 30.07 -0.31 3.78
CA SER A 341 30.07 -1.77 3.87
C SER A 341 31.44 -2.32 4.21
N ALA A 342 32.50 -1.80 3.56
CA ALA A 342 33.88 -2.20 3.87
C ALA A 342 34.27 -1.83 5.31
N ILE A 343 33.94 -0.61 5.76
CA ILE A 343 34.25 -0.17 7.14
C ILE A 343 33.57 -1.07 8.18
N ILE A 344 32.31 -1.44 7.96
CA ILE A 344 31.57 -2.33 8.86
C ILE A 344 32.14 -3.74 8.81
N ALA A 345 32.48 -4.25 7.63
CA ALA A 345 33.11 -5.55 7.45
C ALA A 345 34.43 -5.62 8.23
N ASP A 346 35.36 -4.68 8.00
CA ASP A 346 36.65 -4.63 8.69
C ASP A 346 36.48 -4.59 10.21
N PHE A 347 35.52 -3.80 10.70
CA PHE A 347 35.22 -3.71 12.13
C PHE A 347 34.70 -5.03 12.70
N LEU A 348 33.72 -5.67 12.05
CA LEU A 348 33.13 -6.93 12.51
C LEU A 348 34.12 -8.10 12.40
N PHE A 349 34.89 -8.20 11.31
CA PHE A 349 35.92 -9.24 11.17
C PHE A 349 37.09 -9.06 12.14
N ARG A 350 37.42 -7.82 12.54
CA ARG A 350 38.38 -7.58 13.63
C ARG A 350 37.85 -8.08 14.98
N ILE A 351 36.54 -7.96 15.22
CA ILE A 351 35.91 -8.55 16.41
C ILE A 351 35.92 -10.08 16.32
N GLU A 352 35.68 -10.68 15.14
CA GLU A 352 35.82 -12.13 14.92
C GLU A 352 37.21 -12.62 15.35
N GLY A 353 38.27 -11.89 14.98
CA GLY A 353 39.64 -12.20 15.38
C GLY A 353 39.82 -12.23 16.90
N LYS A 354 39.32 -11.21 17.61
CA LYS A 354 39.38 -11.15 19.08
C LYS A 354 38.57 -12.25 19.76
N ILE A 355 37.39 -12.59 19.22
CA ILE A 355 36.58 -13.70 19.73
C ILE A 355 37.32 -15.03 19.50
N THR A 356 37.98 -15.18 18.36
CA THR A 356 38.80 -16.36 18.06
C THR A 356 39.96 -16.50 19.05
N GLU A 357 40.70 -15.42 19.32
CA GLU A 357 41.76 -15.40 20.35
C GLU A 357 41.22 -15.76 21.74
N LEU A 358 40.03 -15.26 22.11
CA LEU A 358 39.38 -15.60 23.38
C LEU A 358 39.08 -17.10 23.48
N PHE A 359 38.53 -17.72 22.43
CA PHE A 359 38.25 -19.16 22.41
C PHE A 359 39.52 -20.01 22.49
N ILE A 360 40.59 -19.56 21.83
CA ILE A 360 41.90 -20.21 21.88
C ILE A 360 42.48 -20.11 23.30
N ASN A 361 42.44 -18.93 23.92
CA ASN A 361 42.92 -18.72 25.29
C ASN A 361 42.14 -19.52 26.34
N LEU A 362 40.85 -19.78 26.09
CA LEU A 362 40.00 -20.61 26.94
C LEU A 362 40.12 -22.12 26.66
N ASN A 363 40.98 -22.55 25.72
CA ASN A 363 41.08 -23.93 25.25
C ASN A 363 39.73 -24.54 24.86
N ALA A 364 38.86 -23.74 24.24
CA ALA A 364 37.54 -24.20 23.82
C ALA A 364 37.66 -25.27 22.71
N PRO A 365 36.75 -26.26 22.66
CA PRO A 365 36.76 -27.26 21.60
C PRO A 365 36.64 -26.65 20.20
N LYS A 366 37.41 -27.16 19.23
CA LYS A 366 37.43 -26.65 17.84
C LYS A 366 36.04 -26.62 17.20
N TRP A 367 35.20 -27.62 17.48
CA TRP A 367 33.83 -27.66 16.94
C TRP A 367 32.94 -26.53 17.50
N LEU A 368 33.16 -26.11 18.75
CA LEU A 368 32.39 -25.04 19.39
C LEU A 368 32.79 -23.68 18.82
N HIS A 369 34.10 -23.44 18.65
CA HIS A 369 34.61 -22.25 17.94
C HIS A 369 34.10 -22.22 16.50
N GLY A 370 34.19 -23.33 15.77
CA GLY A 370 33.75 -23.42 14.38
C GLY A 370 32.27 -23.08 14.22
N ILE A 371 31.39 -23.67 15.02
CA ILE A 371 29.96 -23.39 14.95
C ILE A 371 29.62 -21.94 15.30
N LEU A 372 30.10 -21.44 16.45
CA LEU A 372 29.67 -20.14 16.97
C LEU A 372 30.36 -18.98 16.26
N VAL A 373 31.65 -19.11 15.96
CA VAL A 373 32.45 -18.03 15.38
C VAL A 373 32.47 -18.13 13.86
N LEU A 374 32.98 -19.24 13.31
CA LEU A 374 33.12 -19.41 11.85
C LEU A 374 31.79 -19.66 11.13
N GLY A 375 30.79 -20.20 11.84
CA GLY A 375 29.44 -20.44 11.33
C GLY A 375 28.51 -19.26 11.60
N MET A 376 28.06 -19.11 12.85
CA MET A 376 27.03 -18.11 13.22
C MET A 376 27.55 -16.67 13.11
N TYR A 377 28.63 -16.32 13.80
CA TYR A 377 29.13 -14.94 13.83
C TYR A 377 29.56 -14.45 12.45
N ARG A 378 30.37 -15.24 11.73
CA ARG A 378 30.82 -14.89 10.38
C ARG A 378 29.66 -14.65 9.41
N THR A 379 28.63 -15.50 9.46
CA THR A 379 27.41 -15.29 8.66
C THR A 379 26.71 -13.97 9.01
N LEU A 380 26.59 -13.67 10.31
CA LEU A 380 26.00 -12.41 10.75
C LEU A 380 26.83 -11.20 10.34
N ALA A 381 28.15 -11.27 10.48
CA ALA A 381 29.07 -10.22 10.08
C ALA A 381 28.95 -9.91 8.59
N TRP A 382 28.88 -10.95 7.76
CA TRP A 382 28.68 -10.81 6.32
C TRP A 382 27.34 -10.14 6.01
N VAL A 383 26.24 -10.70 6.53
CA VAL A 383 24.87 -10.19 6.28
C VAL A 383 24.74 -8.73 6.70
N ILE A 384 25.22 -8.38 7.90
CA ILE A 384 25.15 -7.00 8.40
C ILE A 384 25.97 -6.06 7.51
N SER A 385 27.20 -6.42 7.17
CA SER A 385 28.11 -5.56 6.39
C SER A 385 27.57 -5.24 5.00
N VAL A 386 26.96 -6.21 4.33
CA VAL A 386 26.50 -6.05 2.95
C VAL A 386 25.05 -5.55 2.85
N MET A 387 24.18 -5.93 3.78
CA MET A 387 22.76 -5.57 3.71
C MET A 387 22.46 -4.17 4.27
N LEU A 388 23.11 -3.78 5.37
CA LEU A 388 22.74 -2.56 6.11
C LEU A 388 22.99 -1.27 5.32
N PRO A 389 24.18 -1.00 4.75
CA PRO A 389 24.45 0.29 4.10
C PRO A 389 23.60 0.57 2.85
N PRO A 390 23.43 -0.38 1.91
CA PRO A 390 22.53 -0.16 0.77
C PRO A 390 21.10 0.16 1.20
N MET A 391 20.57 -0.52 2.22
CA MET A 391 19.21 -0.23 2.71
C MET A 391 19.11 1.12 3.41
N ALA A 392 20.14 1.50 4.17
CA ALA A 392 20.22 2.80 4.84
C ALA A 392 20.28 3.98 3.86
N ILE A 393 20.74 3.77 2.62
CA ILE A 393 20.75 4.78 1.55
C ILE A 393 19.45 4.70 0.73
N PHE A 394 19.06 3.49 0.32
CA PHE A 394 17.93 3.26 -0.58
C PHE A 394 16.60 3.75 0.02
N PHE A 395 16.30 3.41 1.28
CA PHE A 395 15.00 3.75 1.86
C PHE A 395 14.80 5.25 2.05
N PRO A 396 15.76 6.04 2.57
CA PRO A 396 15.62 7.50 2.58
C PRO A 396 15.45 8.12 1.19
N CYS A 397 16.21 7.68 0.18
CA CYS A 397 16.05 8.16 -1.19
C CYS A 397 14.65 7.83 -1.74
N PHE A 398 14.15 6.62 -1.49
CA PHE A 398 12.83 6.20 -1.95
C PHE A 398 11.70 6.96 -1.24
N THR A 399 11.80 7.14 0.09
CA THR A 399 10.83 7.94 0.86
C THR A 399 10.84 9.41 0.45
N LEU A 400 12.00 9.96 0.06
CA LEU A 400 12.07 11.31 -0.51
C LEU A 400 11.24 11.42 -1.80
N LEU A 401 11.36 10.43 -2.70
CA LEU A 401 10.58 10.39 -3.94
C LEU A 401 9.09 10.17 -3.69
N GLU A 402 8.75 9.43 -2.63
CA GLU A 402 7.38 9.24 -2.16
C GLU A 402 6.77 10.57 -1.69
N ASP A 403 7.46 11.27 -0.79
CA ASP A 403 7.02 12.55 -0.21
C ASP A 403 6.97 13.70 -1.23
N LEU A 404 7.87 13.67 -2.22
CA LEU A 404 7.83 14.58 -3.36
C LEU A 404 6.58 14.35 -4.23
N GLY A 405 5.94 13.19 -4.13
CA GLY A 405 4.78 12.82 -4.94
C GLY A 405 5.13 12.17 -6.26
N TYR A 406 6.41 11.84 -6.53
CA TYR A 406 6.83 11.20 -7.77
C TYR A 406 6.28 9.77 -7.92
N LEU A 407 6.32 8.99 -6.85
CA LEU A 407 5.87 7.59 -6.85
C LEU A 407 4.41 7.41 -7.32
N PRO A 408 3.42 8.17 -6.81
CA PRO A 408 2.06 8.13 -7.37
C PRO A 408 1.97 8.29 -8.90
N ARG A 409 2.83 9.09 -9.53
CA ARG A 409 2.87 9.24 -11.00
C ARG A 409 3.44 7.98 -11.67
N VAL A 410 4.44 7.35 -11.06
CA VAL A 410 4.95 6.04 -11.50
C VAL A 410 3.84 4.98 -11.45
N ALA A 411 3.04 4.95 -10.38
CA ALA A 411 1.88 4.07 -10.27
C ALA A 411 0.87 4.32 -11.39
N PHE A 412 0.58 5.59 -11.68
CA PHE A 412 -0.31 5.99 -12.76
C PHE A 412 0.19 5.54 -14.14
N ASN A 413 1.48 5.71 -14.43
CA ASN A 413 2.09 5.30 -15.70
C ASN A 413 1.97 3.78 -15.93
N LEU A 414 2.23 3.00 -14.88
CA LEU A 414 2.21 1.54 -14.94
C LEU A 414 0.80 0.93 -14.77
N ASP A 415 -0.20 1.71 -14.36
CA ASP A 415 -1.54 1.20 -14.04
C ASP A 415 -2.16 0.41 -15.19
N ARG A 416 -1.99 0.88 -16.43
CA ARG A 416 -2.51 0.17 -17.62
C ARG A 416 -1.95 -1.25 -17.75
N LEU A 417 -0.69 -1.47 -17.39
CA LEU A 417 -0.06 -2.79 -17.46
C LEU A 417 -0.57 -3.71 -16.35
N PHE A 418 -0.65 -3.20 -15.11
CA PHE A 418 -1.17 -3.97 -13.98
C PHE A 418 -2.66 -4.28 -14.12
N LYS A 419 -3.46 -3.35 -14.64
CA LYS A 419 -4.89 -3.56 -14.91
C LYS A 419 -5.12 -4.66 -15.94
N LYS A 420 -4.29 -4.74 -16.99
CA LYS A 420 -4.30 -5.87 -17.93
C LYS A 420 -3.97 -7.20 -17.26
N ALA A 421 -3.08 -7.19 -16.26
CA ALA A 421 -2.78 -8.37 -15.44
C ALA A 421 -3.85 -8.68 -14.38
N GLY A 422 -4.93 -7.91 -14.29
CA GLY A 422 -6.00 -8.11 -13.29
C GLY A 422 -5.59 -7.67 -11.88
N THR A 423 -4.72 -6.67 -11.80
CA THR A 423 -4.16 -6.09 -10.57
C THR A 423 -4.15 -4.56 -10.66
N HIS A 424 -3.65 -3.86 -9.64
CA HIS A 424 -3.70 -2.41 -9.54
C HIS A 424 -2.32 -1.76 -9.72
N GLY A 425 -2.25 -0.57 -10.35
CA GLY A 425 -1.03 0.23 -10.45
C GLY A 425 -0.28 0.48 -9.12
N LYS A 426 -0.93 0.49 -7.95
CA LYS A 426 -0.26 0.57 -6.64
C LYS A 426 0.73 -0.58 -6.40
N GLN A 427 0.56 -1.72 -7.07
CA GLN A 427 1.50 -2.83 -7.04
C GLN A 427 2.89 -2.41 -7.53
N SER A 428 3.00 -1.50 -8.51
CA SER A 428 4.29 -1.01 -8.98
C SER A 428 5.09 -0.31 -7.88
N LEU A 429 4.43 0.42 -6.97
CA LEU A 429 5.08 1.08 -5.84
C LEU A 429 5.69 0.07 -4.88
N THR A 430 4.95 -1.01 -4.62
CA THR A 430 5.39 -2.08 -3.71
C THR A 430 6.55 -2.86 -4.30
N MET A 431 6.54 -3.07 -5.62
CA MET A 431 7.64 -3.64 -6.38
C MET A 431 8.86 -2.73 -6.35
N SER A 432 8.66 -1.42 -6.55
CA SER A 432 9.75 -0.45 -6.48
C SER A 432 10.42 -0.42 -5.12
N MET A 433 9.69 -0.64 -4.03
CA MET A 433 10.26 -0.79 -2.69
C MET A 433 10.98 -2.14 -2.50
N GLY A 434 10.53 -3.20 -3.19
CA GLY A 434 11.14 -4.53 -3.20
C GLY A 434 12.59 -4.54 -3.68
N PHE A 435 12.92 -3.66 -4.62
CA PHE A 435 14.29 -3.44 -5.10
C PHE A 435 15.31 -3.16 -3.98
N GLY A 436 14.89 -2.45 -2.93
CA GLY A 436 15.70 -2.31 -1.72
C GLY A 436 15.68 -3.61 -0.91
N CYS A 437 14.49 -4.03 -0.50
CA CYS A 437 14.27 -5.31 0.17
C CYS A 437 12.87 -5.84 -0.10
N ASN A 438 12.75 -7.08 -0.59
CA ASN A 438 11.45 -7.71 -0.82
C ASN A 438 10.60 -7.80 0.47
N ALA A 439 11.21 -7.97 1.64
CA ALA A 439 10.50 -7.93 2.92
C ALA A 439 9.84 -6.56 3.17
N ALA A 440 10.52 -5.46 2.86
CA ALA A 440 9.95 -4.13 2.98
C ALA A 440 8.88 -3.87 1.91
N GLY A 441 9.09 -4.37 0.68
CA GLY A 441 8.10 -4.35 -0.39
C GLY A 441 6.78 -5.04 -0.02
N ILE A 442 6.85 -6.18 0.68
CA ILE A 442 5.66 -6.88 1.20
C ILE A 442 4.92 -6.05 2.27
N VAL A 443 5.64 -5.40 3.18
CA VAL A 443 5.00 -4.52 4.18
C VAL A 443 4.30 -3.34 3.48
N ALA A 444 4.89 -2.81 2.41
CA ALA A 444 4.27 -1.76 1.61
C ALA A 444 3.00 -2.22 0.86
N CYS A 445 2.76 -3.52 0.68
CA CYS A 445 1.50 -4.00 0.08
C CYS A 445 0.25 -3.57 0.87
N ARG A 446 0.38 -3.07 2.11
CA ARG A 446 -0.71 -2.45 2.88
C ARG A 446 -1.40 -1.27 2.18
N ILE A 447 -0.74 -0.62 1.22
CA ILE A 447 -1.37 0.45 0.42
C ILE A 447 -2.46 -0.06 -0.53
N ILE A 448 -2.47 -1.36 -0.81
CA ILE A 448 -3.45 -2.02 -1.69
C ILE A 448 -4.63 -2.45 -0.82
N GLU A 449 -5.79 -1.83 -1.07
CA GLU A 449 -7.01 -2.01 -0.28
C GLU A 449 -7.64 -3.39 -0.51
N SER A 450 -7.69 -3.84 -1.76
CA SER A 450 -8.25 -5.15 -2.12
C SER A 450 -7.39 -6.29 -1.53
N PRO A 451 -7.93 -7.14 -0.63
CA PRO A 451 -7.17 -8.23 -0.01
C PRO A 451 -6.60 -9.23 -1.03
N ARG A 452 -7.35 -9.44 -2.11
CA ARG A 452 -6.97 -10.31 -3.23
C ARG A 452 -5.75 -9.76 -3.98
N GLU A 453 -5.83 -8.50 -4.43
CA GLU A 453 -4.76 -7.86 -5.18
C GLU A 453 -3.52 -7.66 -4.31
N ARG A 454 -3.72 -7.33 -3.02
CA ARG A 454 -2.67 -7.28 -2.02
C ARG A 454 -1.91 -8.60 -1.93
N LEU A 455 -2.60 -9.73 -1.93
CA LEU A 455 -1.97 -11.04 -1.90
C LEU A 455 -1.19 -11.35 -3.18
N ILE A 456 -1.72 -11.00 -4.36
CA ILE A 456 -0.99 -11.14 -5.63
C ILE A 456 0.30 -10.31 -5.60
N ALA A 457 0.22 -9.06 -5.13
CA ALA A 457 1.36 -8.18 -4.99
C ALA A 457 2.41 -8.76 -4.03
N MET A 458 2.00 -9.30 -2.87
CA MET A 458 2.93 -9.93 -1.91
C MET A 458 3.67 -11.13 -2.51
N ILE A 459 2.96 -12.00 -3.23
CA ILE A 459 3.54 -13.22 -3.84
C ILE A 459 4.49 -12.87 -4.99
N THR A 460 4.12 -11.90 -5.82
CA THR A 460 4.87 -11.56 -7.05
C THR A 460 6.00 -10.56 -6.82
N ASN A 461 6.05 -9.88 -5.66
CA ASN A 461 7.13 -8.96 -5.28
C ASN A 461 8.52 -9.61 -5.42
N ASN A 462 8.62 -10.92 -5.18
CA ASN A 462 9.86 -11.68 -5.25
C ASN A 462 10.57 -11.67 -6.61
N PHE A 463 9.85 -11.45 -7.72
CA PHE A 463 10.45 -11.41 -9.06
C PHE A 463 11.19 -10.11 -9.35
N VAL A 464 11.13 -9.15 -8.41
CA VAL A 464 11.98 -7.97 -8.40
C VAL A 464 13.29 -8.34 -7.68
N PRO A 465 14.46 -8.13 -8.30
CA PRO A 465 15.74 -8.39 -7.63
C PRO A 465 15.93 -7.36 -6.52
N CYS A 466 16.15 -7.82 -5.30
CA CYS A 466 16.47 -6.96 -4.16
C CYS A 466 17.99 -6.75 -4.03
N ASN A 467 18.40 -5.86 -3.10
CA ASN A 467 19.81 -5.59 -2.81
C ASN A 467 20.67 -6.86 -2.60
N GLY A 468 20.12 -7.93 -2.04
CA GLY A 468 20.88 -9.18 -1.85
C GLY A 468 21.14 -9.98 -3.14
N ARG A 469 20.42 -9.69 -4.22
CA ARG A 469 20.56 -10.36 -5.53
C ARG A 469 21.42 -9.56 -6.51
N PHE A 470 21.41 -8.24 -6.42
CA PHE A 470 22.18 -7.37 -7.33
C PHE A 470 23.68 -7.66 -7.37
N PRO A 471 24.41 -7.86 -6.25
CA PRO A 471 25.84 -8.18 -6.28
C PRO A 471 26.13 -9.44 -7.10
N THR A 472 25.34 -10.49 -6.93
CA THR A 472 25.46 -11.74 -7.70
C THR A 472 25.22 -11.51 -9.18
N LEU A 473 24.13 -10.80 -9.54
CA LEU A 473 23.81 -10.50 -10.93
C LEU A 473 24.90 -9.63 -11.60
N ILE A 474 25.39 -8.60 -10.90
CA ILE A 474 26.43 -7.71 -11.40
C ILE A 474 27.76 -8.44 -11.54
N ALA A 475 28.17 -9.23 -10.55
CA ALA A 475 29.42 -9.98 -10.58
C ALA A 475 29.45 -11.00 -11.73
N ILE A 476 28.41 -11.84 -11.85
CA ILE A 476 28.34 -12.86 -12.90
C ILE A 476 28.23 -12.21 -14.29
N ALA A 477 27.42 -11.15 -14.44
CA ALA A 477 27.34 -10.42 -15.70
C ALA A 477 28.69 -9.78 -16.08
N SER A 478 29.42 -9.22 -15.11
CA SER A 478 30.74 -8.63 -15.36
C SER A 478 31.76 -9.68 -15.79
N ILE A 479 31.75 -10.85 -15.14
CA ILE A 479 32.67 -11.96 -15.43
C ILE A 479 32.37 -12.61 -16.79
N PHE A 480 31.13 -12.98 -17.08
CA PHE A 480 30.79 -13.81 -18.24
C PHE A 480 30.24 -13.05 -19.45
N VAL A 481 29.65 -11.86 -19.26
CA VAL A 481 29.15 -11.02 -20.36
C VAL A 481 30.14 -9.90 -20.65
N GLY A 482 30.55 -9.16 -19.62
CA GLY A 482 31.44 -8.00 -19.75
C GLY A 482 32.81 -8.36 -20.32
N SER A 483 33.37 -9.52 -19.94
CA SER A 483 34.68 -9.97 -20.43
C SER A 483 34.69 -10.48 -21.87
N ALA A 484 33.53 -10.70 -22.49
CA ALA A 484 33.41 -11.09 -23.90
C ALA A 484 33.56 -9.91 -24.87
N PHE A 485 33.46 -8.67 -24.37
CA PHE A 485 33.55 -7.44 -25.17
C PHE A 485 34.80 -6.62 -24.80
N ALA A 486 35.33 -5.83 -25.74
CA ALA A 486 36.55 -5.05 -25.55
C ALA A 486 36.54 -4.18 -24.26
N SER A 487 37.69 -4.08 -23.61
CA SER A 487 37.85 -3.62 -22.21
C SER A 487 37.17 -2.28 -21.88
N LYS A 488 37.13 -1.32 -22.81
CA LYS A 488 36.54 0.01 -22.60
C LYS A 488 35.02 0.00 -22.37
N ASN A 489 34.27 -0.99 -22.89
CA ASN A 489 32.81 -1.02 -22.80
C ASN A 489 32.27 -2.11 -21.87
N SER A 490 33.16 -2.89 -21.23
CA SER A 490 32.80 -4.06 -20.42
C SER A 490 31.80 -3.76 -19.30
N THR A 491 31.97 -2.66 -18.58
CA THR A 491 31.07 -2.24 -17.47
C THR A 491 29.70 -1.78 -17.97
N LEU A 492 29.65 -1.05 -19.08
CA LEU A 492 28.40 -0.60 -19.70
C LEU A 492 27.58 -1.78 -20.23
N VAL A 493 28.24 -2.75 -20.86
CA VAL A 493 27.57 -3.97 -21.36
C VAL A 493 27.01 -4.81 -20.22
N ALA A 494 27.77 -4.99 -19.13
CA ALA A 494 27.28 -5.71 -17.96
C ALA A 494 26.07 -5.00 -17.32
N ALA A 495 26.11 -3.68 -17.17
CA ALA A 495 24.99 -2.89 -16.64
C ALA A 495 23.74 -2.96 -17.54
N PHE A 496 23.92 -2.90 -18.85
CA PHE A 496 22.83 -3.07 -19.82
C PHE A 496 22.20 -4.47 -19.72
N PHE A 497 23.03 -5.50 -19.60
CA PHE A 497 22.56 -6.88 -19.45
C PHE A 497 21.76 -7.09 -18.16
N VAL A 498 22.25 -6.56 -17.02
CA VAL A 498 21.51 -6.60 -15.75
C VAL A 498 20.18 -5.84 -15.88
N SER A 499 20.14 -4.73 -16.62
CA SER A 499 18.90 -3.99 -16.86
C SER A 499 17.87 -4.83 -17.64
N ILE A 500 18.32 -5.61 -18.64
CA ILE A 500 17.45 -6.57 -19.35
C ILE A 500 16.92 -7.64 -18.40
N LEU A 501 17.75 -8.18 -17.50
CA LEU A 501 17.29 -9.16 -16.50
C LEU A 501 16.23 -8.57 -15.57
N VAL A 502 16.40 -7.32 -15.13
CA VAL A 502 15.40 -6.63 -14.31
C VAL A 502 14.07 -6.48 -15.07
N LEU A 503 14.12 -6.07 -16.34
CA LEU A 503 12.92 -5.98 -17.19
C LEU A 503 12.25 -7.35 -17.37
N PHE A 504 13.05 -8.41 -17.54
CA PHE A 504 12.54 -9.78 -17.61
C PHE A 504 11.81 -10.18 -16.32
N GLY A 505 12.35 -9.86 -15.15
CA GLY A 505 11.67 -10.06 -13.86
C GLY A 505 10.32 -9.31 -13.75
N ILE A 506 10.26 -8.07 -14.24
CA ILE A 506 9.01 -7.28 -14.30
C ILE A 506 7.99 -7.95 -15.24
N VAL A 507 8.41 -8.44 -16.41
CA VAL A 507 7.52 -9.16 -17.33
C VAL A 507 6.98 -10.44 -16.70
N ILE A 508 7.83 -11.24 -16.05
CA ILE A 508 7.39 -12.43 -15.31
C ILE A 508 6.39 -12.06 -14.20
N THR A 509 6.62 -10.96 -13.49
CA THR A 509 5.68 -10.45 -12.47
C THR A 509 4.30 -10.20 -13.05
N LEU A 510 4.21 -9.55 -14.22
CA LEU A 510 2.93 -9.27 -14.89
C LEU A 510 2.25 -10.56 -15.36
N ILE A 511 3.00 -11.50 -15.95
CA ILE A 511 2.47 -12.80 -16.40
C ILE A 511 1.92 -13.59 -15.21
N VAL A 512 2.69 -13.72 -14.13
CA VAL A 512 2.26 -14.47 -12.94
C VAL A 512 1.08 -13.79 -12.25
N SER A 513 1.07 -12.45 -12.18
CA SER A 513 -0.08 -11.69 -11.65
C SER A 513 -1.35 -11.98 -12.45
N TRP A 514 -1.24 -12.03 -13.79
CA TRP A 514 -2.33 -12.39 -14.69
C TRP A 514 -2.81 -13.83 -14.49
N VAL A 515 -1.88 -14.80 -14.40
CA VAL A 515 -2.25 -16.20 -14.14
C VAL A 515 -2.97 -16.34 -12.81
N LEU A 516 -2.44 -15.75 -11.73
CA LEU A 516 -3.02 -15.82 -10.39
C LEU A 516 -4.41 -15.16 -10.35
N SER A 517 -4.57 -14.00 -11.00
CA SER A 517 -5.85 -13.27 -11.03
C SER A 517 -6.93 -14.03 -11.81
N LYS A 518 -6.57 -14.87 -12.79
CA LYS A 518 -7.53 -15.69 -13.55
C LYS A 518 -7.81 -17.06 -12.95
N THR A 519 -6.91 -17.60 -12.12
CA THR A 519 -6.99 -18.99 -11.63
C THR A 519 -7.41 -19.07 -10.16
N ILE A 520 -6.46 -18.89 -9.24
CA ILE A 520 -6.60 -19.16 -7.80
C ILE A 520 -7.29 -18.00 -7.07
N LEU A 521 -7.01 -16.78 -7.51
CA LEU A 521 -7.50 -15.55 -6.87
C LEU A 521 -8.47 -14.89 -7.83
N LYS A 522 -9.71 -15.36 -7.93
CA LYS A 522 -10.80 -14.76 -8.73
C LYS A 522 -11.58 -13.73 -7.92
N GLY A 523 -12.14 -12.71 -8.57
CA GLY A 523 -12.94 -11.66 -7.91
C GLY A 523 -13.19 -10.45 -8.81
N VAL A 524 -14.02 -9.52 -8.34
CA VAL A 524 -14.27 -8.23 -9.02
C VAL A 524 -13.06 -7.31 -8.76
N PRO A 525 -12.46 -6.68 -9.79
CA PRO A 525 -11.39 -5.71 -9.58
C PRO A 525 -11.90 -4.53 -8.76
N SER A 526 -11.08 -3.98 -7.86
CA SER A 526 -11.47 -2.76 -7.13
C SER A 526 -11.69 -1.62 -8.12
N SER A 527 -12.83 -0.93 -8.04
CA SER A 527 -13.03 0.34 -8.73
C SER A 527 -12.03 1.35 -8.14
N PHE A 528 -11.22 1.99 -8.97
CA PHE A 528 -10.31 3.02 -8.47
C PHE A 528 -10.29 4.26 -9.34
N THR A 529 -10.48 5.39 -8.65
CA THR A 529 -10.06 6.73 -9.02
C THR A 529 -8.68 6.97 -8.37
N LEU A 530 -7.59 6.79 -9.13
CA LEU A 530 -6.25 7.10 -8.61
C LEU A 530 -6.08 8.61 -8.48
N GLU A 531 -6.25 9.11 -7.26
CA GLU A 531 -5.95 10.51 -6.96
C GLU A 531 -4.44 10.74 -6.97
N LEU A 532 -3.99 11.69 -7.79
CA LEU A 532 -2.61 12.16 -7.77
C LEU A 532 -2.46 13.20 -6.64
N PRO A 533 -1.70 12.93 -5.58
CA PRO A 533 -1.50 13.90 -4.51
C PRO A 533 -0.69 15.11 -5.03
N PRO A 534 -0.89 16.32 -4.46
CA PRO A 534 -0.12 17.49 -4.85
C PRO A 534 1.36 17.33 -4.50
N TYR A 535 2.25 18.01 -5.22
CA TYR A 535 3.67 18.06 -4.90
C TYR A 535 3.89 18.75 -3.55
N ARG A 536 4.65 18.10 -2.67
CA ARG A 536 4.95 18.60 -1.32
C ARG A 536 6.46 18.72 -1.12
N LYS A 537 6.90 19.72 -0.35
CA LYS A 537 8.31 19.84 0.03
C LYS A 537 8.64 18.79 1.11
N PRO A 538 9.62 17.91 0.88
CA PRO A 538 9.95 16.84 1.80
C PRO A 538 10.63 17.36 3.07
N GLN A 539 10.36 16.72 4.22
CA GLN A 539 11.02 17.02 5.49
C GLN A 539 12.24 16.11 5.67
N ILE A 540 13.37 16.47 5.05
CA ILE A 540 14.57 15.62 4.92
C ILE A 540 15.01 14.98 6.25
N GLY A 541 15.09 15.76 7.35
CA GLY A 541 15.52 15.24 8.65
C GLY A 541 14.59 14.17 9.23
N ARG A 542 13.27 14.40 9.12
CA ARG A 542 12.26 13.41 9.55
C ARG A 542 12.34 12.15 8.70
N ILE A 543 12.47 12.30 7.39
CA ILE A 543 12.55 11.18 6.42
C ILE A 543 13.73 10.27 6.74
N ILE A 544 14.93 10.84 6.93
CA ILE A 544 16.13 10.06 7.24
C ILE A 544 15.93 9.26 8.53
N TYR A 545 15.44 9.90 9.59
CA TYR A 545 15.21 9.25 10.87
C TYR A 545 14.19 8.09 10.74
N THR A 546 13.00 8.37 10.21
CA THR A 546 11.95 7.36 10.09
C THR A 546 12.35 6.22 9.17
N SER A 547 13.04 6.51 8.06
CA SER A 547 13.43 5.47 7.10
C SER A 547 14.54 4.57 7.64
N ILE A 548 15.50 5.11 8.41
CA ILE A 548 16.56 4.29 9.00
C ILE A 548 16.01 3.45 10.16
N ILE A 549 15.28 4.04 11.09
CA ILE A 549 14.79 3.34 12.28
C ILE A 549 13.67 2.35 11.93
N ASP A 550 12.59 2.84 11.30
CA ASP A 550 11.36 2.06 11.13
C ASP A 550 11.46 1.06 9.98
N ARG A 551 12.29 1.32 8.96
CA ARG A 551 12.44 0.45 7.78
C ARG A 551 13.74 -0.34 7.82
N THR A 552 14.90 0.31 7.96
CA THR A 552 16.21 -0.39 7.86
C THR A 552 16.50 -1.29 9.07
N ILE A 553 16.51 -0.74 10.29
CA ILE A 553 16.92 -1.49 11.49
C ILE A 553 15.92 -2.62 11.80
N PHE A 554 14.62 -2.34 11.66
CA PHE A 554 13.58 -3.33 11.90
C PHE A 554 13.68 -4.55 10.96
N VAL A 555 13.95 -4.32 9.67
CA VAL A 555 14.15 -5.39 8.68
C VAL A 555 15.46 -6.13 8.94
N LEU A 556 16.53 -5.41 9.28
CA LEU A 556 17.81 -6.01 9.64
C LEU A 556 17.70 -6.94 10.84
N GLY A 557 16.95 -6.54 11.88
CA GLY A 557 16.72 -7.39 13.05
C GLY A 557 16.08 -8.73 12.71
N ARG A 558 15.12 -8.75 11.77
CA ARG A 558 14.52 -10.00 11.27
C ARG A 558 15.54 -10.84 10.47
N ALA A 559 16.38 -10.19 9.66
CA ALA A 559 17.42 -10.88 8.90
C ALA A 559 18.47 -11.54 9.81
N ILE A 560 18.92 -10.86 10.86
CA ILE A 560 19.86 -11.42 11.85
C ILE A 560 19.29 -12.68 12.52
N VAL A 561 18.03 -12.63 12.96
CA VAL A 561 17.37 -13.78 13.62
C VAL A 561 17.26 -14.99 12.69
N VAL A 562 17.11 -14.76 11.38
CA VAL A 562 17.01 -15.82 10.37
C VAL A 562 18.39 -16.30 9.90
N ALA A 563 19.39 -15.43 9.83
CA ALA A 563 20.73 -15.72 9.32
C ALA A 563 21.63 -16.44 10.35
N ALA A 564 21.52 -16.17 11.66
CA ALA A 564 22.39 -16.82 12.64
C ALA A 564 22.23 -18.35 12.65
N PRO A 565 21.01 -18.93 12.72
CA PRO A 565 20.81 -20.38 12.63
C PRO A 565 21.24 -20.95 11.27
N ALA A 566 21.16 -20.15 10.20
CA ALA A 566 21.64 -20.52 8.89
C ALA A 566 23.15 -20.81 8.92
N GLY A 567 23.92 -19.88 9.47
CA GLY A 567 25.37 -20.00 9.60
C GLY A 567 25.79 -21.24 10.39
N PHE A 568 25.05 -21.54 11.48
CA PHE A 568 25.21 -22.78 12.24
C PHE A 568 25.03 -24.02 11.35
N ILE A 569 23.93 -24.09 10.59
CA ILE A 569 23.60 -25.23 9.72
C ILE A 569 24.62 -25.37 8.59
N THR A 570 24.96 -24.26 7.92
CA THR A 570 25.94 -24.23 6.82
C THR A 570 27.30 -24.74 7.30
N TRP A 571 27.75 -24.33 8.49
CA TRP A 571 29.01 -24.82 9.05
C TRP A 571 28.99 -26.33 9.30
N ILE A 572 27.90 -26.87 9.86
CA ILE A 572 27.74 -28.32 10.06
C ILE A 572 27.83 -29.04 8.72
N PHE A 573 27.15 -28.53 7.70
CA PHE A 573 27.09 -29.19 6.40
C PHE A 573 28.46 -29.17 5.70
N ALA A 574 29.24 -28.11 5.88
CA ALA A 574 30.59 -28.00 5.34
C ALA A 574 31.63 -28.85 6.07
N ASN A 575 31.54 -28.99 7.40
CA ASN A 575 32.61 -29.58 8.22
C ASN A 575 32.35 -31.03 8.70
N VAL A 576 31.11 -31.50 8.70
CA VAL A 576 30.82 -32.90 9.09
C VAL A 576 31.10 -33.80 7.90
N ILE A 577 32.10 -34.67 8.05
CA ILE A 577 32.55 -35.62 7.03
C ILE A 577 31.89 -36.98 7.24
N ILE A 578 31.29 -37.52 6.19
CA ILE A 578 30.73 -38.87 6.13
C ILE A 578 31.35 -39.57 4.92
N ALA A 579 32.05 -40.70 5.12
CA ALA A 579 32.70 -41.45 4.03
C ALA A 579 33.54 -40.53 3.10
N ASP A 580 34.48 -39.80 3.70
CA ASP A 580 35.47 -38.92 3.04
C ASP A 580 34.92 -37.68 2.29
N LYS A 581 33.61 -37.40 2.40
CA LYS A 581 32.97 -36.20 1.84
C LYS A 581 32.18 -35.45 2.90
N SER A 582 32.12 -34.13 2.80
CA SER A 582 31.23 -33.33 3.65
C SER A 582 29.76 -33.63 3.34
N ILE A 583 28.86 -33.41 4.31
CA ILE A 583 27.41 -33.50 4.08
C ILE A 583 27.00 -32.61 2.89
N LEU A 584 27.59 -31.43 2.78
CA LEU A 584 27.40 -30.51 1.66
C LEU A 584 27.74 -31.18 0.32
N ALA A 585 28.89 -31.84 0.20
CA ALA A 585 29.30 -32.51 -1.03
C ALA A 585 28.43 -33.72 -1.37
N HIS A 586 27.90 -34.44 -0.37
CA HIS A 586 26.90 -35.49 -0.57
C HIS A 586 25.59 -34.94 -1.12
N MET A 587 25.09 -33.83 -0.55
CA MET A 587 23.90 -33.16 -1.06
C MET A 587 24.11 -32.61 -2.48
N ALA A 588 25.28 -32.05 -2.76
CA ALA A 588 25.62 -31.56 -4.10
C ALA A 588 25.63 -32.72 -5.09
N SER A 589 26.25 -33.85 -4.74
CA SER A 589 26.25 -35.06 -5.57
C SER A 589 24.84 -35.59 -5.83
N PHE A 590 23.95 -35.56 -4.83
CA PHE A 590 22.54 -35.96 -4.97
C PHE A 590 21.75 -35.02 -5.90
N LEU A 591 21.99 -33.71 -5.81
CA LEU A 591 21.31 -32.71 -6.65
C LEU A 591 21.95 -32.55 -8.03
N GLN A 592 23.17 -33.04 -8.25
CA GLN A 592 23.91 -32.92 -9.51
C GLN A 592 23.12 -33.34 -10.76
N PRO A 593 22.46 -34.51 -10.83
CA PRO A 593 21.72 -34.90 -12.04
C PRO A 593 20.59 -33.94 -12.36
N PHE A 594 19.90 -33.43 -11.32
CA PHE A 594 18.85 -32.44 -11.49
C PHE A 594 19.42 -31.08 -11.89
N GLY A 595 20.51 -30.62 -11.26
CA GLY A 595 21.23 -29.41 -11.64
C GLY A 595 21.60 -29.41 -13.12
N ASN A 596 22.25 -30.48 -13.59
CA ASN A 596 22.67 -30.61 -14.99
C ASN A 596 21.48 -30.56 -15.98
N SER A 597 20.29 -31.02 -15.56
CA SER A 597 19.08 -31.00 -16.39
C SER A 597 18.57 -29.58 -16.67
N ILE A 598 18.81 -28.65 -15.74
CA ILE A 598 18.46 -27.23 -15.82
C ILE A 598 19.67 -26.33 -16.09
N GLY A 599 20.80 -26.92 -16.50
CA GLY A 599 22.02 -26.20 -16.87
C GLY A 599 22.73 -25.52 -15.70
N LEU A 600 22.57 -26.06 -14.49
CA LEU A 600 23.31 -25.72 -13.27
C LEU A 600 24.11 -26.94 -12.81
N ASP A 601 24.79 -26.85 -11.67
CA ASP A 601 25.39 -28.00 -10.99
C ASP A 601 24.82 -28.18 -9.58
N GLY A 602 25.19 -29.29 -8.93
CA GLY A 602 24.71 -29.63 -7.60
C GLY A 602 25.18 -28.64 -6.53
N PHE A 603 26.38 -28.07 -6.66
CA PHE A 603 26.93 -27.11 -5.69
C PHE A 603 26.20 -25.77 -5.75
N ILE A 604 25.85 -25.28 -6.93
CA ILE A 604 24.99 -24.10 -7.13
C ILE A 604 23.66 -24.31 -6.39
N LEU A 605 23.00 -25.45 -6.60
CA LEU A 605 21.71 -25.71 -5.97
C LEU A 605 21.81 -25.78 -4.44
N VAL A 606 22.84 -26.46 -3.91
CA VAL A 606 23.08 -26.49 -2.46
C VAL A 606 23.38 -25.09 -1.91
N ALA A 607 24.16 -24.28 -2.63
CA ALA A 607 24.46 -22.90 -2.23
C ALA A 607 23.19 -22.03 -2.15
N PHE A 608 22.25 -22.17 -3.10
CA PHE A 608 20.95 -21.51 -3.00
C PHE A 608 20.10 -22.02 -1.83
N ILE A 609 20.09 -23.34 -1.58
CA ILE A 609 19.34 -23.92 -0.46
C ILE A 609 19.90 -23.43 0.89
N LEU A 610 21.22 -23.45 1.08
CA LEU A 610 21.86 -22.96 2.30
C LEU A 610 21.80 -21.43 2.41
N GLY A 611 21.77 -20.71 1.28
CA GLY A 611 21.52 -19.29 1.18
C GLY A 611 20.04 -18.88 1.31
N PHE A 612 19.11 -19.81 1.56
CA PHE A 612 17.69 -19.49 1.76
C PHE A 612 17.43 -18.39 2.80
N PRO A 613 18.15 -18.34 3.94
CA PRO A 613 18.00 -17.28 4.94
C PRO A 613 18.37 -15.88 4.43
N ALA A 614 19.39 -15.79 3.58
CA ALA A 614 19.99 -14.56 3.08
C ALA A 614 20.57 -14.80 1.67
N ASN A 615 20.05 -14.14 0.63
CA ASN A 615 20.47 -14.43 -0.75
C ASN A 615 21.90 -13.92 -1.05
N GLU A 616 22.38 -12.99 -0.25
CA GLU A 616 23.67 -12.35 -0.39
C GLU A 616 24.84 -13.28 0.00
N ILE A 617 24.61 -14.33 0.80
CA ILE A 617 25.63 -15.33 1.15
C ILE A 617 25.74 -16.49 0.14
N VAL A 618 24.93 -16.52 -0.92
CA VAL A 618 24.94 -17.62 -1.90
C VAL A 618 26.31 -17.75 -2.58
N ILE A 619 26.93 -16.66 -3.00
CA ILE A 619 28.26 -16.69 -3.65
C ILE A 619 29.37 -17.10 -2.67
N PRO A 620 29.46 -16.55 -1.44
CA PRO A 620 30.39 -17.05 -0.42
C PRO A 620 30.26 -18.55 -0.13
N ILE A 621 29.04 -19.07 -0.03
CA ILE A 621 28.79 -20.51 0.17
C ILE A 621 29.25 -21.32 -1.04
N LEU A 622 28.99 -20.82 -2.25
CA LEU A 622 29.40 -21.48 -3.48
C LEU A 622 30.93 -21.56 -3.62
N ILE A 623 31.64 -20.46 -3.33
CA ILE A 623 33.11 -20.41 -3.33
C ILE A 623 33.68 -21.39 -2.31
N MET A 624 33.19 -21.33 -1.07
CA MET A 624 33.55 -22.29 -0.01
C MET A 624 33.34 -23.74 -0.48
N SER A 625 32.22 -24.02 -1.15
CA SER A 625 31.89 -25.36 -1.63
C SER A 625 32.85 -25.85 -2.72
N TYR A 626 33.21 -25.01 -3.70
CA TYR A 626 34.17 -25.39 -4.74
C TYR A 626 35.59 -25.53 -4.22
N MET A 627 35.98 -24.72 -3.23
CA MET A 627 37.29 -24.81 -2.60
C MET A 627 37.38 -25.93 -1.56
N SER A 628 36.26 -26.59 -1.23
CA SER A 628 36.16 -27.59 -0.15
C SER A 628 36.60 -27.05 1.22
N GLU A 629 36.28 -25.77 1.48
CA GLU A 629 36.64 -25.08 2.71
C GLU A 629 35.55 -25.22 3.78
N GLY A 630 35.96 -25.10 5.06
CA GLY A 630 35.06 -25.28 6.21
C GLY A 630 34.29 -24.02 6.63
N ALA A 631 34.53 -22.87 6.00
CA ALA A 631 33.88 -21.62 6.35
C ALA A 631 33.69 -20.73 5.13
N MET A 632 32.71 -19.82 5.20
CA MET A 632 32.47 -18.87 4.11
C MET A 632 33.68 -17.96 3.89
N LEU A 633 33.94 -17.70 2.61
CA LEU A 633 35.08 -16.92 2.12
C LEU A 633 34.62 -15.98 1.01
N GLU A 634 35.37 -14.90 0.83
CA GLU A 634 35.24 -13.98 -0.29
C GLU A 634 36.60 -13.90 -0.99
N LEU A 635 36.60 -13.88 -2.33
CA LEU A 635 37.82 -13.77 -3.12
C LEU A 635 38.14 -12.30 -3.37
N ASP A 636 39.42 -11.93 -3.25
CA ASP A 636 39.88 -10.54 -3.38
C ASP A 636 39.77 -9.97 -4.80
N SER A 637 39.47 -10.80 -5.81
CA SER A 637 39.37 -10.36 -7.19
C SER A 637 38.31 -11.09 -8.01
N LEU A 638 37.66 -10.35 -8.92
CA LEU A 638 36.74 -10.89 -9.91
C LEU A 638 37.43 -11.87 -10.89
N SER A 639 38.73 -11.71 -11.13
CA SER A 639 39.51 -12.64 -11.95
C SER A 639 39.69 -13.99 -11.27
N ALA A 640 40.05 -14.02 -9.99
CA ALA A 640 40.15 -15.27 -9.25
C ALA A 640 38.79 -16.00 -9.18
N MET A 641 37.70 -15.25 -9.03
CA MET A 641 36.35 -15.80 -9.07
C MET A 641 36.01 -16.39 -10.45
N LYS A 642 36.38 -15.72 -11.54
CA LYS A 642 36.23 -16.23 -12.91
C LYS A 642 36.96 -17.55 -13.10
N ASP A 643 38.23 -17.61 -12.71
CA ASP A 643 39.07 -18.79 -12.90
C ASP A 643 38.55 -19.98 -12.09
N LEU A 644 38.11 -19.75 -10.85
CA LEU A 644 37.47 -20.77 -10.02
C LEU A 644 36.20 -21.33 -10.67
N PHE A 645 35.32 -20.48 -11.18
CA PHE A 645 34.07 -20.92 -11.82
C PHE A 645 34.33 -21.68 -13.12
N ILE A 646 35.24 -21.21 -13.96
CA ILE A 646 35.63 -21.92 -15.20
C ILE A 646 36.27 -23.27 -14.87
N ALA A 647 37.13 -23.34 -13.86
CA ALA A 647 37.76 -24.59 -13.41
C ALA A 647 36.74 -25.63 -12.93
N ASN A 648 35.58 -25.18 -12.43
CA ASN A 648 34.46 -26.02 -12.03
C ASN A 648 33.39 -26.20 -13.13
N GLY A 649 33.74 -25.91 -14.40
CA GLY A 649 32.90 -26.22 -15.55
C GLY A 649 31.82 -25.18 -15.88
N TRP A 650 31.93 -23.96 -15.36
CA TRP A 650 30.98 -22.91 -15.70
C TRP A 650 31.10 -22.50 -17.15
N THR A 651 29.98 -22.56 -17.86
CA THR A 651 29.81 -22.03 -19.20
C THR A 651 29.03 -20.72 -19.16
N PHE A 652 28.95 -20.02 -20.30
CA PHE A 652 28.03 -18.89 -20.42
C PHE A 652 26.58 -19.28 -20.12
N LEU A 653 26.15 -20.49 -20.53
CA LEU A 653 24.82 -21.02 -20.21
C LEU A 653 24.62 -21.19 -18.71
N THR A 654 25.61 -21.75 -18.01
CA THR A 654 25.59 -21.90 -16.56
C THR A 654 25.47 -20.54 -15.88
N ALA A 655 26.29 -19.57 -16.28
CA ALA A 655 26.26 -18.21 -15.74
C ALA A 655 24.89 -17.53 -15.99
N LEU A 656 24.33 -17.66 -17.19
CA LEU A 656 22.99 -17.17 -17.53
C LEU A 656 21.92 -17.81 -16.65
N ASN A 657 21.96 -19.13 -16.49
CA ASN A 657 20.99 -19.86 -15.66
C ASN A 657 21.13 -19.51 -14.19
N VAL A 658 22.35 -19.28 -13.66
CA VAL A 658 22.55 -18.80 -12.28
C VAL A 658 21.93 -17.43 -12.11
N MET A 659 22.10 -16.51 -13.07
CA MET A 659 21.47 -15.18 -13.02
C MET A 659 19.94 -15.25 -13.08
N LEU A 660 19.38 -16.06 -13.99
CA LEU A 660 17.93 -16.26 -14.10
C LEU A 660 17.35 -16.95 -12.88
N PHE A 661 18.04 -17.96 -12.35
CA PHE A 661 17.64 -18.65 -11.12
C PHE A 661 17.69 -17.67 -9.95
N SER A 662 18.78 -16.94 -9.77
CA SER A 662 18.92 -15.91 -8.73
C SER A 662 17.86 -14.81 -8.81
N LEU A 663 17.35 -14.51 -10.01
CA LEU A 663 16.31 -13.50 -10.22
C LEU A 663 14.92 -14.03 -9.83
N LEU A 664 14.63 -15.30 -10.14
CA LEU A 664 13.27 -15.86 -10.10
C LEU A 664 13.01 -16.83 -8.94
N HIS A 665 14.05 -17.32 -8.26
CA HIS A 665 13.92 -18.34 -7.20
C HIS A 665 13.18 -17.82 -5.97
N PHE A 666 12.93 -18.73 -5.02
CA PHE A 666 12.25 -18.44 -3.77
C PHE A 666 12.74 -17.16 -3.05
N PRO A 667 11.84 -16.45 -2.37
CA PRO A 667 12.20 -15.34 -1.50
C PRO A 667 13.03 -15.79 -0.30
N CYS A 668 13.88 -14.89 0.23
CA CYS A 668 14.67 -15.19 1.42
C CYS A 668 13.79 -15.41 2.66
N GLY A 669 14.34 -16.06 3.69
CA GLY A 669 13.61 -16.39 4.92
C GLY A 669 12.95 -15.18 5.60
N THR A 670 13.62 -14.01 5.62
CA THR A 670 13.05 -12.75 6.13
C THR A 670 11.80 -12.31 5.36
N THR A 671 11.82 -12.48 4.04
CA THR A 671 10.72 -12.15 3.15
C THR A 671 9.54 -13.11 3.41
N LEU A 672 9.79 -14.42 3.49
CA LEU A 672 8.75 -15.42 3.82
C LEU A 672 8.14 -15.22 5.20
N TRP A 673 8.95 -14.90 6.21
CA TRP A 673 8.44 -14.54 7.54
C TRP A 673 7.51 -13.33 7.45
N THR A 674 7.89 -12.33 6.65
CA THR A 674 7.06 -11.14 6.45
C THR A 674 5.75 -11.47 5.71
N ILE A 675 5.77 -12.32 4.67
CA ILE A 675 4.56 -12.84 4.02
C ILE A 675 3.65 -13.53 5.04
N LYS A 676 4.21 -14.38 5.93
CA LYS A 676 3.42 -15.07 6.97
C LYS A 676 2.72 -14.07 7.89
N LYS A 677 3.40 -13.00 8.31
CA LYS A 677 2.84 -11.96 9.17
C LYS A 677 1.75 -11.14 8.48
N GLU A 678 1.97 -10.72 7.23
CA GLU A 678 1.02 -9.86 6.50
C GLU A 678 -0.19 -10.63 5.93
N SER A 679 0.00 -11.89 5.52
CA SER A 679 -1.10 -12.74 5.00
C SER A 679 -1.86 -13.51 6.08
N GLY A 680 -1.27 -13.67 7.28
CA GLY A 680 -1.83 -14.48 8.36
C GLY A 680 -1.89 -15.99 8.07
N SER A 681 -1.29 -16.47 6.97
CA SER A 681 -1.49 -17.84 6.49
C SER A 681 -0.19 -18.53 6.07
N VAL A 682 0.10 -19.68 6.69
CA VAL A 682 1.24 -20.53 6.32
C VAL A 682 1.08 -21.11 4.92
N LYS A 683 -0.15 -21.41 4.49
CA LYS A 683 -0.44 -21.92 3.14
C LYS A 683 0.07 -20.96 2.07
N TRP A 684 -0.19 -19.65 2.24
CA TRP A 684 0.28 -18.63 1.31
C TRP A 684 1.79 -18.41 1.39
N THR A 685 2.41 -18.54 2.57
CA THR A 685 3.87 -18.51 2.71
C THR A 685 4.54 -19.65 1.94
N VAL A 686 4.05 -20.88 2.08
CA VAL A 686 4.59 -22.05 1.35
C VAL A 686 4.38 -21.88 -0.15
N PHE A 687 3.20 -21.41 -0.56
CA PHE A 687 2.93 -21.13 -1.97
C PHE A 687 3.87 -20.06 -2.54
N ALA A 688 4.16 -19.00 -1.78
CA ALA A 688 5.10 -17.96 -2.17
C ALA A 688 6.56 -18.43 -2.26
N ALA A 689 6.92 -19.54 -1.59
CA ALA A 689 8.23 -20.18 -1.78
C ALA A 689 8.24 -21.10 -3.00
N LEU A 690 7.23 -21.97 -3.12
CA LEU A 690 7.19 -23.00 -4.17
C LEU A 690 6.95 -22.43 -5.57
N MET A 691 6.02 -21.48 -5.72
CA MET A 691 5.65 -20.96 -7.03
C MET A 691 6.83 -20.29 -7.75
N PRO A 692 7.57 -19.34 -7.15
CA PRO A 692 8.73 -18.75 -7.82
C PRO A 692 9.83 -19.78 -8.11
N THR A 693 10.03 -20.75 -7.22
CA THR A 693 10.99 -21.85 -7.44
C THR A 693 10.64 -22.67 -8.67
N LEU A 694 9.36 -23.03 -8.84
CA LEU A 694 8.89 -23.73 -10.04
C LEU A 694 9.09 -22.89 -11.30
N VAL A 695 8.77 -21.59 -11.24
CA VAL A 695 9.01 -20.66 -12.35
C VAL A 695 10.49 -20.59 -12.72
N ALA A 696 11.39 -20.47 -11.74
CA ALA A 696 12.84 -20.45 -11.95
C ALA A 696 13.35 -21.74 -12.59
N ILE A 697 12.92 -22.90 -12.07
CA ILE A 697 13.27 -24.22 -12.63
C ILE A 697 12.77 -24.34 -14.07
N SER A 698 11.52 -23.97 -14.34
CA SER A 698 10.96 -24.02 -15.70
C SER A 698 11.73 -23.11 -16.67
N VAL A 699 12.08 -21.89 -16.25
CA VAL A 699 12.86 -20.96 -17.09
C VAL A 699 14.26 -21.52 -17.37
N CYS A 700 15.00 -21.98 -16.35
CA CYS A 700 16.33 -22.57 -16.52
C CYS A 700 16.31 -23.87 -17.34
N PHE A 701 15.25 -24.67 -17.21
CA PHE A 701 15.05 -25.85 -18.04
C PHE A 701 14.88 -25.45 -19.51
N ILE A 702 13.97 -24.51 -19.79
CA ILE A 702 13.70 -24.03 -21.16
C ILE A 702 14.96 -23.45 -21.80
N THR A 703 15.70 -22.58 -21.11
CA THR A 703 16.95 -22.00 -21.63
C THR A 703 18.00 -23.07 -21.92
N THR A 704 18.12 -24.08 -21.06
CA THR A 704 19.04 -25.20 -21.25
C THR A 704 18.67 -26.05 -22.46
N GLN A 705 17.39 -26.39 -22.63
CA GLN A 705 16.95 -27.18 -23.78
C GLN A 705 17.11 -26.41 -25.09
N ILE A 706 16.78 -25.12 -25.11
CA ILE A 706 17.00 -24.25 -26.28
C ILE A 706 18.49 -24.21 -26.64
N SER A 707 19.37 -24.02 -25.65
CA SER A 707 20.81 -24.00 -25.91
C SER A 707 21.33 -25.34 -26.44
N LYS A 708 20.85 -26.47 -25.89
CA LYS A 708 21.21 -27.82 -26.39
C LYS A 708 20.72 -28.05 -27.82
N LEU A 709 19.51 -27.58 -28.15
CA LEU A 709 18.99 -27.65 -29.51
C LEU A 709 19.84 -26.84 -30.48
N ILE A 710 20.16 -25.59 -30.14
CA ILE A 710 21.01 -24.72 -30.98
C ILE A 710 22.39 -25.36 -31.20
N LEU A 711 23.00 -25.92 -30.15
CA LEU A 711 24.28 -26.62 -30.23
C LEU A 711 24.22 -27.97 -30.97
N ALA A 712 23.04 -28.55 -31.16
CA ALA A 712 22.85 -29.77 -31.95
C ALA A 712 22.64 -29.50 -33.45
N PHE A 713 22.25 -28.26 -33.81
CA PHE A 713 22.12 -27.81 -35.20
C PHE A 713 23.40 -27.22 -35.78
N HIS A 714 24.37 -26.87 -34.91
CA HIS A 714 25.73 -26.49 -35.28
C HIS A 714 26.68 -27.65 -35.08
#